data_AF-A0A136LER2-F1
#
_entry.id   AF-A0A136LER2-F1
#
_cell.length_a   1.000
_cell.length_b   1.000
_cell.length_c   1.000
_cell.angle_alpha   90.00
_cell.angle_beta   90.00
_cell.angle_gamma   90.00
#
_symmetry.space_group_name_H-M   'P 1'
#
loop_
_entity.id
_entity.type
_entity.pdbx_description
1 polymer ?
#
loop_
_entity_poly.entity_id
_entity_poly.type
_entity_poly.pdbx_seq_one_letter_code
_entity_poly.pdbx_strand_id
1 'polypeptide(L)'
;MAMKKLLFAACASLVFAGTALAQDTPPLAELANDEGGVQTVEGQMYYSNLLTLTGVAQPLIITEDQAGFVNRDPVFSFPLASQTFGRFTSDPFVSPVSYTLPLPIVPQGTLVDVDNNGEEDTGVQVFAIAFWSNMFGDPFLEQRDGYGWSSSLASTRVDPGTSEVYGGRYLIFAPEEGQGFPSGFGDDGLLFTEDDPIVIVPAGYTLVDMDTDPFTFDRSAVAQMDLLESEASELHDFSAMGYTDAFNAIVDTLIAEYAFTEYKNLDWEALREEFLPRIEEAEANDDPVAFEFAMRDFSWSIPDGHVGVFPNSAALDDDFLNNTDGGLGMSLTEMDDGRIVITYLTPGGPAEEAGIGLLTEVTAINGVPVDDAVNATVPYSSPFSSDTNRRLQQLRYAIRFPVDTDVDITVLNDAGEEETISMTTIQERDSFRVSSFVQGVTGFEPPITYEILPNGYGYVNIYSFFGNEVLTVELWEEFLNLANQLGLPGIIIDLRQNGGGSGWLADQMAGYFLDQDDPEVTGYTAYYNPRSGQFETNLDFPGLIYPAPEENRFLGQVVALVGPNCASACEFFAFNLTLNDNATIIGKYPTAGLGGSVTDMVLPDGLLMRYTIGRAVGPDQEIHIEGTGVVPDVVVPVDETTVFAEDPVLDAAVSYLDETFGVVSSGEITIVEGGEIALGDEVTGEIGIGEAVHYTLTAAEDTAVVISLTSVNGDIDPYLSVFDADGNLIAENDDIELGVVVDSQIEGLELTGGETVVIEVATYDNAYAG
;
A
#
# COMPACT_ATOMS: atom_id res chain seq x y z
N MET A 1 31.16 23.36 49.86
CA MET A 1 31.77 22.45 50.85
C MET A 1 31.20 21.07 50.57
N ALA A 2 31.93 20.00 50.26
CA ALA A 2 33.34 19.77 50.12
C ALA A 2 33.53 18.57 49.16
N MET A 3 34.56 18.66 48.32
CA MET A 3 35.08 17.59 47.46
C MET A 3 35.42 16.31 48.24
N LYS A 4 35.10 15.16 47.67
CA LYS A 4 35.86 13.92 47.88
C LYS A 4 36.37 13.44 46.52
N LYS A 5 37.68 13.62 46.32
CA LYS A 5 38.47 13.08 45.23
C LYS A 5 38.62 11.57 45.45
N LEU A 6 38.26 10.75 44.46
CA LEU A 6 38.77 9.38 44.33
C LEU A 6 39.85 9.39 43.23
N LEU A 7 41.02 8.86 43.57
CA LEU A 7 42.12 8.59 42.65
C LEU A 7 41.70 7.49 41.67
N PHE A 8 41.72 7.78 40.36
CA PHE A 8 41.85 6.74 39.34
C PHE A 8 43.33 6.45 39.14
N ALA A 9 43.71 5.19 39.38
CA ALA A 9 45.00 4.66 38.98
C ALA A 9 44.98 4.42 37.47
N ALA A 10 45.85 5.09 36.74
CA ALA A 10 46.10 4.81 35.33
C ALA A 10 46.81 3.45 35.22
N CYS A 11 46.07 2.40 34.87
CA CYS A 11 46.64 1.22 34.24
C CYS A 11 46.91 1.57 32.78
N ALA A 12 48.19 1.71 32.43
CA ALA A 12 48.63 1.75 31.06
C ALA A 12 48.43 0.36 30.44
N SER A 13 47.29 0.13 29.81
CA SER A 13 47.13 -0.90 28.78
C SER A 13 47.92 -0.43 27.56
N LEU A 14 48.98 -1.16 27.22
CA LEU A 14 49.64 -1.04 25.93
C LEU A 14 48.59 -1.33 24.85
N VAL A 15 48.20 -0.29 24.11
CA VAL A 15 47.56 -0.45 22.81
C VAL A 15 48.68 -0.92 21.87
N PHE A 16 48.65 -2.20 21.51
CA PHE A 16 49.29 -2.65 20.29
C PHE A 16 48.43 -2.11 19.15
N ALA A 17 48.83 -0.96 18.59
CA ALA A 17 48.42 -0.58 17.25
C ALA A 17 49.19 -1.53 16.31
N GLY A 18 48.56 -2.64 15.96
CA GLY A 18 48.95 -3.39 14.77
C GLY A 18 48.49 -2.56 13.59
N THR A 19 49.42 -1.90 12.92
CA THR A 19 49.21 -1.46 11.53
C THR A 19 49.10 -2.75 10.72
N ALA A 20 47.88 -3.12 10.30
CA ALA A 20 47.72 -4.03 9.17
C ALA A 20 48.48 -3.39 7.99
N LEU A 21 49.37 -4.16 7.38
CA LEU A 21 50.20 -3.68 6.28
C LEU A 21 49.45 -3.99 4.98
N ALA A 22 49.18 -2.97 4.17
CA ALA A 22 48.94 -3.14 2.74
C ALA A 22 50.00 -4.07 2.14
N GLN A 23 49.59 -4.98 1.26
CA GLN A 23 50.49 -5.95 0.66
C GLN A 23 51.46 -5.21 -0.30
N ASP A 24 52.74 -5.06 0.08
CA ASP A 24 53.77 -4.29 -0.65
C ASP A 24 53.81 -4.55 -2.18
N THR A 25 53.42 -5.76 -2.63
CA THR A 25 53.15 -6.08 -4.03
C THR A 25 52.19 -7.28 -4.09
N PRO A 26 50.91 -7.08 -4.44
CA PRO A 26 49.95 -8.18 -4.55
C PRO A 26 50.36 -9.18 -5.66
N PRO A 27 50.20 -10.50 -5.46
CA PRO A 27 50.45 -11.50 -6.50
C PRO A 27 49.36 -11.44 -7.57
N LEU A 28 49.63 -12.03 -8.75
CA LEU A 28 48.58 -12.25 -9.75
C LEU A 28 47.55 -13.25 -9.23
N ALA A 29 46.26 -13.02 -9.55
CA ALA A 29 45.18 -13.96 -9.27
C ALA A 29 45.46 -15.31 -9.95
N GLU A 30 45.24 -16.41 -9.23
CA GLU A 30 45.31 -17.75 -9.82
C GLU A 30 44.00 -18.05 -10.56
N LEU A 31 44.08 -18.14 -11.89
CA LEU A 31 42.92 -18.36 -12.74
C LEU A 31 42.60 -19.86 -12.87
N ALA A 32 41.37 -20.24 -12.52
CA ALA A 32 40.86 -21.60 -12.71
C ALA A 32 40.72 -21.96 -14.20
N ASN A 33 40.23 -21.01 -15.01
CA ASN A 33 40.18 -21.09 -16.46
C ASN A 33 40.41 -19.69 -17.07
N ASP A 34 40.92 -19.64 -18.30
CA ASP A 34 41.06 -18.39 -19.05
C ASP A 34 40.82 -18.59 -20.55
N GLU A 35 39.65 -18.15 -21.00
CA GLU A 35 39.20 -18.16 -22.40
C GLU A 35 39.12 -16.73 -22.96
N GLY A 36 39.71 -15.76 -22.28
CA GLY A 36 39.69 -14.34 -22.66
C GLY A 36 38.69 -13.49 -21.88
N GLY A 37 38.05 -14.04 -20.84
CA GLY A 37 37.07 -13.37 -20.00
C GLY A 37 35.64 -13.75 -20.30
N VAL A 38 34.75 -13.51 -19.32
CA VAL A 38 33.33 -13.83 -19.41
C VAL A 38 32.65 -12.98 -20.49
N GLN A 39 31.89 -13.64 -21.36
CA GLN A 39 31.09 -13.00 -22.42
C GLN A 39 29.59 -13.16 -22.18
N THR A 40 29.20 -14.27 -21.55
CA THR A 40 27.82 -14.58 -21.21
C THR A 40 27.77 -15.16 -19.81
N VAL A 41 26.80 -14.74 -19.01
CA VAL A 41 26.41 -15.43 -17.77
C VAL A 41 25.17 -16.27 -18.05
N GLU A 42 25.16 -17.50 -17.58
CA GLU A 42 23.98 -18.37 -17.57
C GLU A 42 23.75 -18.88 -16.16
N GLY A 43 22.51 -19.19 -15.81
CA GLY A 43 22.21 -19.69 -14.48
C GLY A 43 20.75 -20.02 -14.27
N GLN A 44 20.47 -20.46 -13.05
CA GLN A 44 19.12 -20.70 -12.55
C GLN A 44 18.84 -19.85 -11.31
N MET A 45 17.60 -19.41 -11.19
CA MET A 45 17.06 -18.78 -10.00
C MET A 45 16.06 -19.75 -9.36
N TYR A 46 16.23 -19.97 -8.07
CA TYR A 46 15.32 -20.75 -7.25
C TYR A 46 14.64 -19.82 -6.26
N TYR A 47 13.33 -19.94 -6.16
CA TYR A 47 12.57 -19.36 -5.05
C TYR A 47 11.58 -20.41 -4.57
N SER A 48 11.38 -20.44 -3.27
CA SER A 48 10.44 -21.30 -2.56
C SER A 48 9.21 -20.52 -2.11
N ASN A 49 9.37 -19.24 -1.79
CA ASN A 49 8.28 -18.38 -1.36
C ASN A 49 7.52 -17.79 -2.56
N LEU A 50 6.22 -18.13 -2.67
CA LEU A 50 5.38 -17.67 -3.78
C LEU A 50 5.04 -16.17 -3.70
N LEU A 51 5.16 -15.56 -2.52
CA LEU A 51 4.94 -14.12 -2.35
C LEU A 51 6.00 -13.30 -3.10
N THR A 52 7.20 -13.85 -3.31
CA THR A 52 8.34 -13.16 -3.92
C THR A 52 8.06 -12.60 -5.32
N LEU A 53 7.25 -13.29 -6.13
CA LEU A 53 6.92 -12.85 -7.50
C LEU A 53 5.52 -12.24 -7.59
N THR A 54 4.89 -12.00 -6.46
CA THR A 54 3.51 -11.53 -6.44
C THR A 54 3.45 -10.07 -6.85
N GLY A 55 2.67 -9.79 -7.89
CA GLY A 55 2.48 -8.46 -8.46
C GLY A 55 3.50 -8.06 -9.54
N VAL A 56 4.62 -8.78 -9.62
CA VAL A 56 5.66 -8.55 -10.62
C VAL A 56 5.12 -8.72 -12.04
N ALA A 57 5.04 -7.61 -12.78
CA ALA A 57 4.54 -7.59 -14.15
C ALA A 57 5.66 -7.73 -15.19
N GLN A 58 6.81 -7.11 -14.93
CA GLN A 58 7.98 -7.11 -15.82
C GLN A 58 9.21 -7.59 -15.05
N PRO A 59 9.38 -8.91 -14.87
CA PRO A 59 10.57 -9.45 -14.24
C PRO A 59 11.80 -9.20 -15.12
N LEU A 60 12.95 -8.95 -14.50
CA LEU A 60 14.23 -8.71 -15.14
C LEU A 60 15.34 -9.48 -14.41
N ILE A 61 16.36 -9.88 -15.17
CA ILE A 61 17.68 -10.20 -14.63
C ILE A 61 18.64 -9.10 -15.06
N ILE A 62 19.39 -8.52 -14.14
CA ILE A 62 20.31 -7.42 -14.46
C ILE A 62 21.72 -7.67 -13.93
N THR A 63 22.69 -6.95 -14.51
CA THR A 63 23.94 -6.60 -13.80
C THR A 63 23.65 -5.47 -12.81
N GLU A 64 23.58 -5.80 -11.54
CA GLU A 64 23.43 -4.82 -10.46
C GLU A 64 24.81 -4.26 -10.08
N ASP A 65 25.02 -2.97 -10.29
CA ASP A 65 26.27 -2.27 -9.94
C ASP A 65 26.44 -2.20 -8.41
N GLN A 66 27.54 -2.77 -7.92
CA GLN A 66 27.83 -2.93 -6.49
C GLN A 66 28.68 -1.79 -5.91
N ALA A 67 28.85 -0.67 -6.64
CA ALA A 67 29.59 0.46 -6.08
C ALA A 67 28.95 1.02 -4.80
N GLY A 68 27.64 0.89 -4.62
CA GLY A 68 26.95 1.19 -3.36
C GLY A 68 27.48 0.32 -2.20
N PHE A 69 27.51 -1.01 -2.39
CA PHE A 69 28.08 -1.95 -1.42
C PHE A 69 29.52 -1.58 -1.05
N VAL A 70 30.37 -1.39 -2.08
CA VAL A 70 31.80 -1.12 -1.92
C VAL A 70 32.02 0.20 -1.16
N ASN A 71 31.26 1.25 -1.48
CA ASN A 71 31.39 2.57 -0.85
C ASN A 71 30.59 2.70 0.45
N ARG A 72 29.89 1.66 0.90
CA ARG A 72 28.99 1.68 2.05
C ARG A 72 27.87 2.73 1.90
N ASP A 73 27.33 2.83 0.70
CA ASP A 73 26.17 3.65 0.33
C ASP A 73 24.95 2.75 0.07
N PRO A 74 24.10 2.51 1.09
CA PRO A 74 22.98 1.57 1.02
C PRO A 74 21.82 2.05 0.14
N VAL A 75 21.77 3.34 -0.18
CA VAL A 75 20.72 3.95 -1.01
C VAL A 75 21.23 4.30 -2.41
N PHE A 76 22.33 3.65 -2.81
CA PHE A 76 22.97 3.86 -4.11
C PHE A 76 22.02 3.51 -5.26
N SER A 77 21.71 4.50 -6.08
CA SER A 77 21.01 4.31 -7.34
C SER A 77 22.02 3.96 -8.44
N PHE A 78 21.96 2.74 -8.96
CA PHE A 78 22.89 2.31 -9.99
C PHE A 78 22.64 3.02 -11.32
N PRO A 79 23.69 3.50 -12.03
CA PRO A 79 23.53 4.29 -13.25
C PRO A 79 22.73 3.56 -14.34
N LEU A 80 21.82 4.25 -15.03
CA LEU A 80 21.06 3.66 -16.15
C LEU A 80 21.96 3.00 -17.21
N ALA A 81 23.13 3.58 -17.46
CA ALA A 81 24.07 3.06 -18.44
C ALA A 81 24.76 1.76 -18.01
N SER A 82 24.84 1.47 -16.70
CA SER A 82 25.48 0.25 -16.18
C SER A 82 24.60 -0.99 -16.34
N GLN A 83 23.28 -0.79 -16.48
CA GLN A 83 22.30 -1.85 -16.52
C GLN A 83 22.41 -2.66 -17.82
N THR A 84 22.78 -3.94 -17.69
CA THR A 84 22.71 -4.92 -18.76
C THR A 84 21.61 -5.92 -18.44
N PHE A 85 20.67 -6.10 -19.37
CA PHE A 85 19.51 -6.98 -19.17
C PHE A 85 19.74 -8.39 -19.69
N GLY A 86 19.39 -9.36 -18.86
CA GLY A 86 19.33 -10.76 -19.18
C GLY A 86 18.00 -11.13 -19.83
N ARG A 87 17.91 -12.40 -20.23
CA ARG A 87 16.73 -12.99 -20.83
C ARG A 87 16.41 -14.30 -20.12
N PHE A 88 15.15 -14.44 -19.70
CA PHE A 88 14.63 -15.72 -19.26
C PHE A 88 14.54 -16.72 -20.43
N THR A 89 15.04 -17.92 -20.18
CA THR A 89 15.04 -19.05 -21.11
C THR A 89 14.01 -20.12 -20.73
N SER A 90 13.41 -19.99 -19.53
CA SER A 90 12.20 -20.66 -19.08
C SER A 90 11.10 -19.65 -18.75
N ASP A 91 9.97 -20.13 -18.25
CA ASP A 91 8.93 -19.28 -17.65
C ASP A 91 9.51 -18.59 -16.39
N PRO A 92 9.47 -17.24 -16.28
CA PRO A 92 9.99 -16.52 -15.12
C PRO A 92 9.15 -16.69 -13.85
N PHE A 93 7.93 -17.25 -13.95
CA PHE A 93 7.03 -17.47 -12.81
C PHE A 93 6.94 -18.93 -12.37
N VAL A 94 7.84 -19.78 -12.87
CA VAL A 94 7.92 -21.20 -12.49
C VAL A 94 9.34 -21.57 -12.09
N SER A 95 9.58 -21.67 -10.78
CA SER A 95 10.83 -22.16 -10.19
C SER A 95 11.10 -23.63 -10.59
N PRO A 96 12.33 -24.00 -11.01
CA PRO A 96 13.48 -23.12 -11.22
C PRO A 96 13.41 -22.33 -12.53
N VAL A 97 13.86 -21.08 -12.47
CA VAL A 97 13.87 -20.16 -13.61
C VAL A 97 15.26 -20.13 -14.23
N SER A 98 15.40 -20.52 -15.50
CA SER A 98 16.67 -20.43 -16.23
C SER A 98 16.81 -19.10 -16.96
N TYR A 99 18.00 -18.49 -16.93
CA TYR A 99 18.29 -17.24 -17.64
C TYR A 99 19.64 -17.25 -18.38
N THR A 100 19.79 -16.30 -19.30
CA THR A 100 21.06 -15.98 -19.96
C THR A 100 21.25 -14.47 -20.05
N LEU A 101 22.46 -13.99 -19.82
CA LEU A 101 22.82 -12.59 -19.76
C LEU A 101 24.08 -12.35 -20.62
N PRO A 102 23.94 -11.91 -21.87
CA PRO A 102 25.08 -11.54 -22.70
C PRO A 102 25.67 -10.20 -22.22
N LEU A 103 26.98 -10.14 -22.04
CA LEU A 103 27.67 -8.97 -21.51
C LEU A 103 28.16 -8.03 -22.62
N PRO A 104 28.15 -6.70 -22.41
CA PRO A 104 28.78 -5.77 -23.33
C PRO A 104 30.30 -5.93 -23.28
N ILE A 105 31.01 -5.64 -24.38
CA ILE A 105 32.49 -5.74 -24.44
C ILE A 105 33.15 -4.87 -23.36
N VAL A 106 32.60 -3.69 -23.12
CA VAL A 106 33.01 -2.78 -22.05
C VAL A 106 31.74 -2.34 -21.32
N PRO A 107 31.57 -2.70 -20.04
CA PRO A 107 30.45 -2.26 -19.22
C PRO A 107 30.58 -0.76 -18.87
N GLN A 108 29.49 -0.15 -18.45
CA GLN A 108 29.44 1.25 -18.03
C GLN A 108 29.04 1.37 -16.55
N GLY A 109 29.48 0.41 -15.72
CA GLY A 109 29.37 0.48 -14.27
C GLY A 109 30.36 1.46 -13.66
N THR A 110 30.14 1.72 -12.38
CA THR A 110 30.95 2.61 -11.57
C THR A 110 32.28 1.95 -11.26
N LEU A 111 33.38 2.65 -11.49
CA LEU A 111 34.71 2.20 -11.12
C LEU A 111 34.93 2.45 -9.64
N VAL A 112 35.41 1.42 -8.94
CA VAL A 112 35.72 1.45 -7.52
C VAL A 112 37.12 0.91 -7.28
N ASP A 113 37.87 1.65 -6.48
CA ASP A 113 39.17 1.22 -6.00
C ASP A 113 38.98 0.37 -4.75
N VAL A 114 39.34 -0.92 -4.85
CA VAL A 114 39.00 -1.96 -3.85
C VAL A 114 40.23 -2.66 -3.30
N ASP A 115 41.42 -2.22 -3.69
CA ASP A 115 42.65 -2.88 -3.27
C ASP A 115 43.21 -2.29 -1.94
N ASN A 116 42.60 -1.21 -1.47
CA ASN A 116 42.86 -0.54 -0.19
C ASN A 116 44.36 -0.29 0.06
N ASN A 117 45.15 -0.07 -1.00
CA ASN A 117 46.60 0.09 -0.91
C ASN A 117 47.04 1.51 -0.45
N GLY A 118 46.09 2.45 -0.36
CA GLY A 118 46.30 3.85 0.03
C GLY A 118 46.79 4.77 -1.10
N GLU A 119 46.93 4.25 -2.31
CA GLU A 119 47.07 4.97 -3.58
C GLU A 119 45.68 5.04 -4.26
N GLU A 120 45.52 5.95 -5.22
CA GLU A 120 44.25 6.11 -5.97
C GLU A 120 44.45 5.48 -7.34
N ASP A 121 43.78 4.35 -7.59
CA ASP A 121 43.84 3.61 -8.84
C ASP A 121 42.53 3.73 -9.63
N THR A 122 42.57 3.33 -10.92
CA THR A 122 41.36 3.28 -11.76
C THR A 122 40.30 2.35 -11.15
N GLY A 123 40.73 1.28 -10.49
CA GLY A 123 39.87 0.28 -9.86
C GLY A 123 39.21 -0.68 -10.85
N VAL A 124 38.17 -1.35 -10.38
CA VAL A 124 37.34 -2.29 -11.15
C VAL A 124 35.87 -1.87 -11.11
N GLN A 125 35.07 -2.37 -12.04
CA GLN A 125 33.61 -2.37 -11.88
C GLN A 125 33.19 -3.70 -11.25
N VAL A 126 32.29 -3.67 -10.27
CA VAL A 126 31.82 -4.85 -9.53
C VAL A 126 30.32 -5.02 -9.74
N PHE A 127 29.90 -6.23 -10.13
CA PHE A 127 28.50 -6.54 -10.40
C PHE A 127 28.06 -7.79 -9.66
N ALA A 128 26.89 -7.71 -9.00
CA ALA A 128 26.06 -8.87 -8.72
C ALA A 128 25.15 -9.11 -9.93
N ILE A 129 24.72 -10.35 -10.12
CA ILE A 129 23.59 -10.63 -11.01
C ILE A 129 22.37 -10.78 -10.11
N ALA A 130 21.29 -10.06 -10.40
CA ALA A 130 20.12 -10.02 -9.52
C ALA A 130 18.81 -10.03 -10.31
N PHE A 131 17.77 -10.56 -9.68
CA PHE A 131 16.39 -10.47 -10.14
C PHE A 131 15.76 -9.16 -9.68
N TRP A 132 15.04 -8.49 -10.57
CA TRP A 132 14.38 -7.20 -10.32
C TRP A 132 12.98 -7.15 -10.97
N SER A 133 12.09 -6.31 -10.44
CA SER A 133 10.82 -5.94 -11.10
C SER A 133 10.99 -4.56 -11.73
N ASN A 134 10.59 -4.40 -12.99
CA ASN A 134 10.41 -3.08 -13.61
C ASN A 134 9.00 -2.58 -13.29
N MET A 135 8.89 -1.86 -12.17
CA MET A 135 7.64 -1.43 -11.59
C MET A 135 7.03 -0.26 -12.37
N PHE A 136 7.87 0.68 -12.81
CA PHE A 136 7.44 1.87 -13.56
C PHE A 136 7.33 1.65 -15.07
N GLY A 137 7.83 0.53 -15.59
CA GLY A 137 7.69 0.15 -16.99
C GLY A 137 8.61 0.92 -17.94
N ASP A 138 9.55 1.69 -17.40
CA ASP A 138 10.53 2.44 -18.18
C ASP A 138 11.55 1.52 -18.88
N PRO A 139 12.28 1.99 -19.91
CA PRO A 139 13.27 1.17 -20.61
C PRO A 139 14.45 0.69 -19.73
N PHE A 140 14.68 1.36 -18.61
CA PHE A 140 15.69 1.05 -17.60
C PHE A 140 15.05 1.18 -16.22
N LEU A 141 15.58 0.46 -15.24
CA LEU A 141 15.17 0.63 -13.85
C LEU A 141 15.62 2.00 -13.35
N GLU A 142 14.73 2.75 -12.72
CA GLU A 142 15.02 4.02 -12.07
C GLU A 142 15.07 3.85 -10.55
N GLN A 143 15.39 4.94 -9.84
CA GLN A 143 15.56 4.92 -8.39
C GLN A 143 14.30 4.46 -7.64
N ARG A 144 13.11 4.73 -8.20
CA ARG A 144 11.83 4.29 -7.63
C ARG A 144 11.60 2.78 -7.80
N ASP A 145 12.30 2.09 -8.70
CA ASP A 145 12.24 0.62 -8.78
C ASP A 145 13.00 -0.04 -7.62
N GLY A 146 13.93 0.69 -6.97
CA GLY A 146 14.72 0.23 -5.83
C GLY A 146 16.15 0.76 -5.85
N TYR A 147 16.97 0.27 -4.92
CA TYR A 147 18.41 0.59 -4.78
C TYR A 147 19.26 -0.66 -4.98
N GLY A 148 20.51 -0.48 -5.45
CA GLY A 148 21.45 -1.61 -5.54
C GLY A 148 21.70 -2.22 -4.15
N TRP A 149 22.32 -3.40 -4.10
CA TRP A 149 22.55 -4.20 -2.88
C TRP A 149 21.41 -5.19 -2.56
N SER A 150 20.99 -5.96 -3.56
CA SER A 150 19.98 -7.01 -3.39
C SER A 150 20.38 -8.03 -2.31
N SER A 151 19.48 -8.30 -1.37
CA SER A 151 19.69 -9.25 -0.26
C SER A 151 19.16 -10.66 -0.55
N SER A 152 18.39 -10.84 -1.63
CA SER A 152 17.81 -12.11 -2.07
C SER A 152 17.66 -12.15 -3.59
N LEU A 153 17.54 -13.34 -4.16
CA LEU A 153 17.54 -13.60 -5.61
C LEU A 153 18.69 -12.91 -6.34
N ALA A 154 19.86 -12.91 -5.71
CA ALA A 154 21.10 -12.34 -6.22
C ALA A 154 22.19 -13.41 -6.29
N SER A 155 23.26 -13.13 -7.05
CA SER A 155 24.40 -14.05 -7.15
C SER A 155 25.25 -14.09 -5.88
N THR A 156 25.02 -13.18 -4.94
CA THR A 156 25.71 -13.07 -3.64
C THR A 156 24.91 -13.68 -2.51
N ARG A 157 25.61 -14.04 -1.42
CA ARG A 157 25.00 -14.40 -0.14
C ARG A 157 25.14 -13.22 0.81
N VAL A 158 24.00 -12.73 1.27
CA VAL A 158 23.92 -11.55 2.13
C VAL A 158 23.38 -11.94 3.49
N ASP A 159 23.99 -11.42 4.55
CA ASP A 159 23.52 -11.60 5.91
C ASP A 159 22.23 -10.77 6.13
N PRO A 160 21.11 -11.37 6.55
CA PRO A 160 19.82 -10.67 6.59
C PRO A 160 19.74 -9.58 7.68
N GLY A 161 20.61 -9.58 8.68
CA GLY A 161 20.61 -8.54 9.73
C GLY A 161 21.53 -7.37 9.40
N THR A 162 22.73 -7.67 8.88
CA THR A 162 23.76 -6.67 8.60
C THR A 162 23.82 -6.21 7.16
N SER A 163 23.16 -6.93 6.24
CA SER A 163 23.29 -6.78 4.79
C SER A 163 24.73 -7.04 4.27
N GLU A 164 25.63 -7.61 5.06
CA GLU A 164 27.00 -7.88 4.62
C GLU A 164 27.08 -9.12 3.71
N VAL A 165 27.92 -9.03 2.68
CA VAL A 165 28.18 -10.15 1.78
C VAL A 165 29.17 -11.10 2.44
N TYR A 166 28.80 -12.38 2.56
CA TYR A 166 29.64 -13.42 3.17
C TYR A 166 29.93 -14.60 2.22
N GLY A 167 29.49 -14.52 0.96
CA GLY A 167 29.72 -15.57 -0.03
C GLY A 167 28.98 -15.32 -1.36
N GLY A 168 28.91 -16.36 -2.18
CA GLY A 168 28.35 -16.29 -3.53
C GLY A 168 29.37 -15.82 -4.58
N ARG A 169 28.90 -15.13 -5.61
CA ARG A 169 29.71 -14.78 -6.78
C ARG A 169 29.52 -13.33 -7.21
N TYR A 170 30.64 -12.70 -7.57
CA TYR A 170 30.67 -11.43 -8.27
C TYR A 170 31.21 -11.59 -9.69
N LEU A 171 30.72 -10.73 -10.58
CA LEU A 171 31.32 -10.49 -11.88
C LEU A 171 32.07 -9.15 -11.81
N ILE A 172 33.37 -9.15 -12.08
CA ILE A 172 34.17 -7.94 -12.09
C ILE A 172 34.68 -7.61 -13.49
N PHE A 173 34.88 -6.32 -13.77
CA PHE A 173 35.53 -5.86 -14.99
C PHE A 173 36.69 -4.91 -14.67
N ALA A 174 37.91 -5.33 -15.02
CA ALA A 174 39.09 -4.47 -14.93
C ALA A 174 39.32 -3.75 -16.28
N PRO A 175 39.33 -2.41 -16.34
CA PRO A 175 39.50 -1.67 -17.60
C PRO A 175 40.92 -1.79 -18.17
N GLU A 176 41.90 -2.06 -17.31
CA GLU A 176 43.31 -2.22 -17.66
C GLU A 176 44.00 -3.25 -16.76
N GLU A 177 45.23 -3.63 -17.11
CA GLU A 177 46.04 -4.54 -16.31
C GLU A 177 46.51 -3.86 -15.02
N GLY A 178 46.70 -4.64 -13.95
CA GLY A 178 47.29 -4.14 -12.71
C GLY A 178 46.31 -3.72 -11.63
N GLN A 179 44.99 -3.91 -11.85
CA GLN A 179 43.97 -3.62 -10.84
C GLN A 179 43.94 -4.71 -9.77
N GLY A 180 43.83 -4.30 -8.50
CA GLY A 180 43.68 -5.21 -7.37
C GLY A 180 42.23 -5.61 -7.11
N PHE A 181 42.03 -6.79 -6.52
CA PHE A 181 40.73 -7.24 -6.01
C PHE A 181 40.94 -8.15 -4.77
N PRO A 182 40.02 -8.14 -3.79
CA PRO A 182 40.04 -9.08 -2.67
C PRO A 182 40.09 -10.54 -3.10
N SER A 183 40.86 -11.36 -2.38
CA SER A 183 41.00 -12.81 -2.56
C SER A 183 40.52 -13.61 -1.35
N GLY A 184 39.89 -12.93 -0.39
CA GLY A 184 39.32 -13.44 0.85
C GLY A 184 38.66 -12.29 1.61
N PHE A 185 37.93 -12.61 2.69
CA PHE A 185 37.18 -11.67 3.55
C PHE A 185 38.00 -11.09 4.74
N GLY A 186 39.33 -11.03 4.61
CA GLY A 186 40.17 -10.56 5.72
C GLY A 186 40.05 -11.36 7.04
N ASP A 187 40.51 -10.74 8.12
CA ASP A 187 40.38 -11.22 9.50
C ASP A 187 39.03 -10.79 10.13
N ASP A 188 38.44 -9.68 9.66
CA ASP A 188 37.16 -9.17 10.16
C ASP A 188 35.93 -9.87 9.56
N GLY A 189 36.11 -10.60 8.46
CA GLY A 189 35.06 -11.36 7.78
C GLY A 189 34.16 -10.49 6.91
N LEU A 190 34.52 -9.22 6.68
CA LEU A 190 33.83 -8.30 5.80
C LEU A 190 34.56 -8.23 4.46
N LEU A 191 33.87 -7.73 3.44
CA LEU A 191 34.45 -7.55 2.11
C LEU A 191 34.66 -6.05 1.83
N PHE A 192 35.69 -5.74 1.05
CA PHE A 192 36.14 -4.39 0.72
C PHE A 192 36.59 -3.59 1.96
N THR A 193 37.24 -4.27 2.90
CA THR A 193 37.85 -3.68 4.11
C THR A 193 39.38 -3.66 4.01
N GLU A 194 40.03 -2.88 4.88
CA GLU A 194 41.49 -2.65 4.82
C GLU A 194 42.34 -3.92 5.03
N ASP A 195 41.76 -4.98 5.61
CA ASP A 195 42.44 -6.24 5.94
C ASP A 195 42.26 -7.35 4.89
N ASP A 196 41.50 -7.10 3.83
CA ASP A 196 41.31 -8.04 2.75
C ASP A 196 42.64 -8.40 2.04
N PRO A 197 42.94 -9.70 1.84
CA PRO A 197 44.11 -10.10 1.06
C PRO A 197 43.88 -9.78 -0.43
N ILE A 198 44.82 -9.09 -1.08
CA ILE A 198 44.65 -8.61 -2.46
C ILE A 198 45.38 -9.48 -3.48
N VAL A 199 44.78 -9.64 -4.66
CA VAL A 199 45.42 -10.15 -5.88
C VAL A 199 45.24 -9.20 -7.05
N ILE A 200 46.17 -9.21 -8.00
CA ILE A 200 46.06 -8.46 -9.25
C ILE A 200 45.28 -9.27 -10.28
N VAL A 201 44.21 -8.70 -10.83
CA VAL A 201 43.35 -9.33 -11.83
C VAL A 201 43.72 -8.90 -13.27
N PRO A 202 43.58 -9.77 -14.28
CA PRO A 202 43.78 -9.39 -15.69
C PRO A 202 42.70 -8.45 -16.21
N ALA A 203 42.99 -7.67 -17.25
CA ALA A 203 42.02 -6.78 -17.88
C ALA A 203 40.81 -7.56 -18.47
N GLY A 204 39.62 -6.97 -18.42
CA GLY A 204 38.36 -7.55 -18.89
C GLY A 204 37.57 -8.27 -17.78
N TYR A 205 36.53 -9.02 -18.17
CA TYR A 205 35.65 -9.69 -17.22
C TYR A 205 36.30 -10.89 -16.55
N THR A 206 36.10 -10.99 -15.24
CA THR A 206 36.49 -12.13 -14.42
C THR A 206 35.35 -12.47 -13.47
N LEU A 207 34.97 -13.75 -13.39
CA LEU A 207 34.09 -14.26 -12.35
C LEU A 207 34.90 -14.49 -11.08
N VAL A 208 34.39 -14.01 -9.95
CA VAL A 208 34.96 -14.25 -8.62
C VAL A 208 34.00 -15.12 -7.83
N ASP A 209 34.45 -16.32 -7.44
CA ASP A 209 33.71 -17.23 -6.56
C ASP A 209 34.21 -17.10 -5.13
N MET A 210 33.36 -16.49 -4.29
CA MET A 210 33.63 -16.16 -2.89
C MET A 210 33.23 -17.29 -1.93
N ASP A 211 32.70 -18.41 -2.43
CA ASP A 211 32.43 -19.61 -1.60
C ASP A 211 33.70 -20.47 -1.38
N THR A 212 34.87 -19.99 -1.81
CA THR A 212 36.16 -20.67 -1.69
C THR A 212 37.16 -19.85 -0.88
N ASP A 213 38.09 -20.50 -0.19
CA ASP A 213 39.17 -19.82 0.56
C ASP A 213 40.54 -20.37 0.12
N PRO A 214 41.38 -19.56 -0.57
CA PRO A 214 41.08 -18.21 -1.06
C PRO A 214 40.01 -18.22 -2.18
N PHE A 215 39.48 -17.04 -2.54
CA PHE A 215 38.54 -16.87 -3.64
C PHE A 215 39.10 -17.43 -4.95
N THR A 216 38.20 -17.93 -5.79
CA THR A 216 38.55 -18.49 -7.11
C THR A 216 38.20 -17.50 -8.22
N PHE A 217 39.11 -17.34 -9.18
CA PHE A 217 38.96 -16.43 -10.31
C PHE A 217 38.83 -17.23 -11.61
N ASP A 218 37.79 -16.96 -12.40
CA ASP A 218 37.51 -17.70 -13.63
C ASP A 218 37.19 -16.77 -14.80
N ARG A 219 37.78 -17.05 -15.96
CA ARG A 219 37.65 -16.26 -17.19
C ARG A 219 37.17 -17.10 -18.37
N SER A 220 36.36 -18.12 -18.10
CA SER A 220 35.61 -18.88 -19.11
C SER A 220 34.71 -17.96 -19.93
N ALA A 221 34.50 -18.25 -21.22
CA ALA A 221 33.64 -17.42 -22.06
C ALA A 221 32.17 -17.43 -21.60
N VAL A 222 31.74 -18.54 -20.97
CA VAL A 222 30.43 -18.67 -20.33
C VAL A 222 30.64 -18.91 -18.84
N ALA A 223 30.11 -18.02 -18.00
CA ALA A 223 30.10 -18.16 -16.55
C ALA A 223 28.77 -18.75 -16.08
N GLN A 224 28.81 -19.62 -15.06
CA GLN A 224 27.62 -20.16 -14.40
C GLN A 224 27.40 -19.42 -13.08
N MET A 225 26.29 -18.70 -12.95
CA MET A 225 25.94 -17.95 -11.75
C MET A 225 24.48 -18.21 -11.44
N ASP A 226 24.19 -18.94 -10.37
CA ASP A 226 22.81 -19.11 -9.92
C ASP A 226 22.42 -17.95 -9.01
N LEU A 227 21.13 -17.59 -9.02
CA LEU A 227 20.57 -16.59 -8.11
C LEU A 227 20.02 -17.30 -6.87
N LEU A 228 20.44 -16.79 -5.72
CA LEU A 228 20.26 -17.42 -4.43
C LEU A 228 19.11 -16.74 -3.68
N GLU A 229 18.11 -17.51 -3.29
CA GLU A 229 17.12 -17.08 -2.30
C GLU A 229 17.82 -16.95 -0.93
N SER A 230 17.56 -15.84 -0.22
CA SER A 230 18.12 -15.62 1.11
C SER A 230 17.49 -16.59 2.12
N GLU A 231 18.25 -16.97 3.16
CA GLU A 231 17.74 -17.81 4.26
C GLU A 231 16.54 -17.15 4.98
N ALA A 232 16.51 -15.82 5.05
CA ALA A 232 15.38 -15.07 5.61
C ALA A 232 14.15 -15.01 4.69
N SER A 233 14.30 -15.34 3.40
CA SER A 233 13.21 -15.41 2.42
C SER A 233 12.73 -16.82 2.14
N GLU A 234 13.51 -17.83 2.54
CA GLU A 234 13.20 -19.25 2.32
C GLU A 234 11.92 -19.65 3.06
N LEU A 235 11.07 -20.40 2.37
CA LEU A 235 9.81 -20.87 2.92
C LEU A 235 10.05 -22.04 3.87
N HIS A 236 9.55 -21.94 5.11
CA HIS A 236 9.55 -23.07 6.03
C HIS A 236 8.62 -24.18 5.52
N ASP A 237 9.16 -25.37 5.26
CA ASP A 237 8.40 -26.52 4.73
C ASP A 237 8.32 -27.67 5.75
N PHE A 238 7.14 -27.81 6.37
CA PHE A 238 6.81 -28.89 7.30
C PHE A 238 5.91 -29.98 6.68
N SER A 239 5.69 -29.94 5.36
CA SER A 239 4.74 -30.83 4.67
C SER A 239 5.08 -32.33 4.78
N ALA A 240 6.36 -32.66 4.99
CA ALA A 240 6.84 -34.02 5.14
C ALA A 240 6.79 -34.56 6.60
N MET A 241 6.42 -33.73 7.58
CA MET A 241 6.33 -34.10 8.99
C MET A 241 4.97 -34.70 9.35
N GLY A 242 4.90 -35.46 10.45
CA GLY A 242 3.62 -35.81 11.07
C GLY A 242 2.98 -34.58 11.73
N TYR A 243 1.67 -34.57 11.95
CA TYR A 243 0.95 -33.38 12.45
C TYR A 243 1.49 -32.89 13.79
N THR A 244 1.82 -33.79 14.71
CA THR A 244 2.33 -33.41 16.04
C THR A 244 3.71 -32.76 15.93
N ASP A 245 4.61 -33.35 15.15
CA ASP A 245 5.95 -32.80 14.95
C ASP A 245 5.89 -31.47 14.19
N ALA A 246 5.05 -31.38 13.15
CA ALA A 246 4.81 -30.15 12.38
C ALA A 246 4.28 -29.03 13.29
N PHE A 247 3.25 -29.28 14.10
CA PHE A 247 2.69 -28.27 14.99
C PHE A 247 3.72 -27.74 15.99
N ASN A 248 4.55 -28.61 16.57
CA ASN A 248 5.61 -28.16 17.48
C ASN A 248 6.64 -27.28 16.74
N ALA A 249 7.06 -27.67 15.54
CA ALA A 249 7.97 -26.89 14.71
C ALA A 249 7.38 -25.53 14.30
N ILE A 250 6.09 -25.48 13.97
CA ILE A 250 5.35 -24.24 13.67
C ILE A 250 5.39 -23.31 14.88
N VAL A 251 5.05 -23.80 16.07
CA VAL A 251 5.08 -22.97 17.28
C VAL A 251 6.50 -22.54 17.62
N ASP A 252 7.51 -23.41 17.48
CA ASP A 252 8.92 -23.03 17.67
C ASP A 252 9.35 -21.92 16.70
N THR A 253 8.88 -21.97 15.45
CA THR A 253 9.11 -20.93 14.44
C THR A 253 8.44 -19.62 14.84
N LEU A 254 7.17 -19.66 15.26
CA LEU A 254 6.44 -18.46 15.71
C LEU A 254 7.07 -17.84 16.97
N ILE A 255 7.61 -18.65 17.89
CA ILE A 255 8.35 -18.15 19.06
C ILE A 255 9.56 -17.31 18.65
N ALA A 256 10.28 -17.73 17.61
CA ALA A 256 11.47 -17.06 17.12
C ALA A 256 11.14 -15.86 16.22
N GLU A 257 10.23 -16.06 15.27
CA GLU A 257 10.10 -15.22 14.07
C GLU A 257 8.82 -14.38 14.03
N TYR A 258 7.86 -14.59 14.93
CA TYR A 258 6.65 -13.77 14.93
C TYR A 258 6.91 -12.35 15.44
N ALA A 259 6.65 -11.39 14.57
CA ALA A 259 7.01 -9.99 14.72
C ALA A 259 6.41 -9.29 15.95
N PHE A 260 5.26 -9.74 16.47
CA PHE A 260 4.52 -9.00 17.50
C PHE A 260 4.31 -9.76 18.82
N THR A 261 5.15 -10.75 19.12
CA THR A 261 5.04 -11.58 20.35
C THR A 261 4.93 -10.73 21.62
N GLU A 262 5.88 -9.80 21.83
CA GLU A 262 5.90 -8.94 23.01
C GLU A 262 4.76 -7.90 22.99
N TYR A 263 4.53 -7.29 21.81
CA TYR A 263 3.50 -6.24 21.64
C TYR A 263 2.09 -6.77 21.94
N LYS A 264 1.79 -8.00 21.52
CA LYS A 264 0.49 -8.66 21.73
C LYS A 264 0.44 -9.51 23.01
N ASN A 265 1.52 -9.51 23.80
CA ASN A 265 1.63 -10.27 25.05
C ASN A 265 1.24 -11.75 24.87
N LEU A 266 1.81 -12.40 23.86
CA LEU A 266 1.53 -13.79 23.52
C LEU A 266 2.32 -14.76 24.40
N ASP A 267 1.62 -15.80 24.88
CA ASP A 267 2.22 -16.96 25.56
C ASP A 267 2.13 -18.17 24.63
N TRP A 268 3.16 -18.34 23.81
CA TRP A 268 3.23 -19.41 22.82
C TRP A 268 3.19 -20.81 23.41
N GLU A 269 3.76 -21.01 24.60
CA GLU A 269 3.72 -22.31 25.26
C GLU A 269 2.33 -22.61 25.81
N ALA A 270 1.61 -21.61 26.32
CA ALA A 270 0.21 -21.79 26.69
C ALA A 270 -0.67 -22.16 25.48
N LEU A 271 -0.47 -21.50 24.34
CA LEU A 271 -1.17 -21.84 23.10
C LEU A 271 -0.80 -23.25 22.62
N ARG A 272 0.48 -23.63 22.69
CA ARG A 272 0.91 -25.00 22.40
C ARG A 272 0.19 -26.01 23.29
N GLU A 273 0.18 -25.79 24.60
CA GLU A 273 -0.48 -26.68 25.57
C GLU A 273 -1.99 -26.80 25.32
N GLU A 274 -2.64 -25.73 24.87
CA GLU A 274 -4.06 -25.72 24.55
C GLU A 274 -4.40 -26.56 23.31
N PHE A 275 -3.64 -26.39 22.22
CA PHE A 275 -3.97 -26.96 20.92
C PHE A 275 -3.35 -28.34 20.66
N LEU A 276 -2.19 -28.65 21.26
CA LEU A 276 -1.48 -29.91 21.05
C LEU A 276 -2.36 -31.17 21.21
N PRO A 277 -3.24 -31.29 22.23
CA PRO A 277 -4.09 -32.48 22.37
C PRO A 277 -5.02 -32.73 21.17
N ARG A 278 -5.50 -31.67 20.52
CA ARG A 278 -6.35 -31.76 19.31
C ARG A 278 -5.53 -32.23 18.11
N ILE A 279 -4.28 -31.78 18.00
CA ILE A 279 -3.34 -32.19 16.96
C ILE A 279 -2.96 -33.66 17.11
N GLU A 280 -2.62 -34.09 18.33
CA GLU A 280 -2.30 -35.49 18.62
C GLU A 280 -3.49 -36.42 18.34
N GLU A 281 -4.72 -35.99 18.64
CA GLU A 281 -5.94 -36.74 18.32
C GLU A 281 -6.17 -36.84 16.81
N ALA A 282 -5.97 -35.75 16.07
CA ALA A 282 -6.07 -35.76 14.60
C ALA A 282 -5.05 -36.72 13.97
N GLU A 283 -3.80 -36.71 14.45
CA GLU A 283 -2.75 -37.62 13.98
C GLU A 283 -3.06 -39.08 14.32
N ALA A 284 -3.49 -39.36 15.55
CA ALA A 284 -3.82 -40.71 15.98
C ALA A 284 -4.97 -41.33 15.19
N ASN A 285 -5.86 -40.49 14.64
CA ASN A 285 -7.03 -40.88 13.88
C ASN A 285 -6.84 -40.81 12.36
N ASP A 286 -5.70 -40.30 11.86
CA ASP A 286 -5.47 -40.04 10.43
C ASP A 286 -6.57 -39.10 9.85
N ASP A 287 -6.88 -38.04 10.60
CA ASP A 287 -7.99 -37.11 10.32
C ASP A 287 -7.47 -35.72 9.89
N PRO A 288 -7.29 -35.48 8.58
CA PRO A 288 -6.80 -34.21 8.07
C PRO A 288 -7.77 -33.05 8.32
N VAL A 289 -9.08 -33.34 8.40
CA VAL A 289 -10.09 -32.30 8.68
C VAL A 289 -9.97 -31.85 10.13
N ALA A 290 -9.80 -32.78 11.08
CA ALA A 290 -9.59 -32.41 12.48
C ALA A 290 -8.30 -31.58 12.68
N PHE A 291 -7.22 -31.92 11.96
CA PHE A 291 -5.98 -31.13 11.96
C PHE A 291 -6.22 -29.70 11.45
N GLU A 292 -6.90 -29.56 10.31
CA GLU A 292 -7.22 -28.27 9.73
C GLU A 292 -8.06 -27.38 10.65
N PHE A 293 -9.13 -27.92 11.27
CA PHE A 293 -9.94 -27.18 12.26
C PHE A 293 -9.13 -26.77 13.48
N ALA A 294 -8.18 -27.60 13.94
CA ALA A 294 -7.29 -27.25 15.04
C ALA A 294 -6.33 -26.12 14.65
N MET A 295 -5.77 -26.16 13.44
CA MET A 295 -4.88 -25.11 12.93
C MET A 295 -5.61 -23.79 12.66
N ARG A 296 -6.86 -23.83 12.17
CA ARG A 296 -7.73 -22.64 12.05
C ARG A 296 -7.97 -22.00 13.41
N ASP A 297 -8.38 -22.78 14.40
CA ASP A 297 -8.69 -22.23 15.72
C ASP A 297 -7.42 -21.72 16.42
N PHE A 298 -6.27 -22.37 16.20
CA PHE A 298 -4.97 -21.89 16.66
C PHE A 298 -4.63 -20.54 16.02
N SER A 299 -4.80 -20.38 14.69
CA SER A 299 -4.53 -19.10 14.03
C SER A 299 -5.48 -17.99 14.50
N TRP A 300 -6.76 -18.31 14.75
CA TRP A 300 -7.73 -17.37 15.32
C TRP A 300 -7.41 -16.90 16.75
N SER A 301 -6.58 -17.66 17.48
CA SER A 301 -6.14 -17.28 18.84
C SER A 301 -5.01 -16.24 18.85
N ILE A 302 -4.39 -15.97 17.70
CA ILE A 302 -3.33 -14.98 17.52
C ILE A 302 -4.00 -13.68 17.04
N PRO A 303 -4.02 -12.59 17.83
CA PRO A 303 -4.81 -11.40 17.52
C PRO A 303 -4.11 -10.52 16.48
N ASP A 304 -3.98 -11.02 15.26
CA ASP A 304 -3.27 -10.39 14.15
C ASP A 304 -3.98 -10.69 12.83
N GLY A 305 -4.52 -9.68 12.16
CA GLY A 305 -5.31 -9.84 10.95
C GLY A 305 -4.55 -10.41 9.74
N HIS A 306 -3.23 -10.49 9.79
CA HIS A 306 -2.44 -11.18 8.75
C HIS A 306 -2.35 -12.70 8.97
N VAL A 307 -2.59 -13.18 10.19
CA VAL A 307 -2.38 -14.59 10.55
C VAL A 307 -3.57 -15.43 10.08
N GLY A 308 -3.30 -16.53 9.37
CA GLY A 308 -4.36 -17.38 8.85
C GLY A 308 -3.85 -18.70 8.29
N VAL A 309 -4.76 -19.64 8.05
CA VAL A 309 -4.48 -20.95 7.44
C VAL A 309 -5.34 -21.10 6.19
N PHE A 310 -4.74 -21.53 5.09
CA PHE A 310 -5.41 -21.66 3.79
C PHE A 310 -4.73 -22.71 2.90
N PRO A 311 -5.36 -23.18 1.80
CA PRO A 311 -6.76 -22.96 1.44
C PRO A 311 -7.71 -23.67 2.43
N ASN A 312 -8.95 -23.19 2.51
CA ASN A 312 -10.00 -23.92 3.22
C ASN A 312 -10.35 -25.21 2.49
N SER A 313 -10.57 -26.28 3.24
CA SER A 313 -11.24 -27.48 2.74
C SER A 313 -12.74 -27.26 2.63
N ALA A 314 -13.38 -28.19 1.92
CA ALA A 314 -14.84 -28.25 1.86
C ALA A 314 -15.49 -28.34 3.25
N ALA A 315 -14.81 -28.89 4.26
CA ALA A 315 -15.37 -28.99 5.61
C ALA A 315 -15.38 -27.65 6.35
N LEU A 316 -14.32 -26.84 6.20
CA LEU A 316 -14.29 -25.47 6.71
C LEU A 316 -15.28 -24.56 5.97
N ASP A 317 -15.39 -24.72 4.64
CA ASP A 317 -16.37 -23.99 3.84
C ASP A 317 -17.81 -24.36 4.24
N ASP A 318 -18.11 -25.65 4.43
CA ASP A 318 -19.40 -26.12 4.92
C ASP A 318 -19.68 -25.61 6.35
N ASP A 319 -18.69 -25.58 7.24
CA ASP A 319 -18.83 -25.00 8.59
C ASP A 319 -19.17 -23.50 8.51
N PHE A 320 -18.45 -22.74 7.69
CA PHE A 320 -18.75 -21.33 7.45
C PHE A 320 -20.18 -21.14 6.92
N LEU A 321 -20.56 -21.87 5.87
CA LEU A 321 -21.90 -21.75 5.27
C LEU A 321 -22.99 -22.14 6.29
N ASN A 322 -22.83 -23.26 6.99
CA ASN A 322 -23.81 -23.73 7.98
C ASN A 322 -24.03 -22.72 9.10
N ASN A 323 -23.01 -21.95 9.49
CA ASN A 323 -23.12 -20.98 10.58
C ASN A 323 -23.48 -19.56 10.11
N THR A 324 -23.40 -19.28 8.80
CA THR A 324 -23.55 -17.90 8.28
C THR A 324 -24.63 -17.71 7.22
N ASP A 325 -25.17 -18.78 6.63
CA ASP A 325 -26.23 -18.67 5.62
C ASP A 325 -27.60 -18.32 6.21
N GLY A 326 -27.86 -18.65 7.48
CA GLY A 326 -29.09 -18.30 8.16
C GLY A 326 -29.06 -16.85 8.65
N GLY A 327 -29.95 -16.03 8.10
CA GLY A 327 -30.13 -14.62 8.46
C GLY A 327 -31.54 -14.32 8.93
N LEU A 328 -31.68 -13.26 9.72
CA LEU A 328 -32.97 -12.68 10.11
C LEU A 328 -33.43 -11.58 9.15
N GLY A 329 -32.69 -11.31 8.07
CA GLY A 329 -32.99 -10.24 7.14
C GLY A 329 -32.77 -8.84 7.73
N MET A 330 -31.77 -8.67 8.59
CA MET A 330 -31.40 -7.37 9.18
C MET A 330 -29.89 -7.20 9.27
N SER A 331 -29.37 -5.97 9.37
CA SER A 331 -27.98 -5.69 9.81
C SER A 331 -27.98 -4.84 11.07
N LEU A 332 -26.95 -5.01 11.90
CA LEU A 332 -26.72 -4.19 13.09
C LEU A 332 -25.63 -3.17 12.83
N THR A 333 -25.82 -1.96 13.37
CA THR A 333 -24.81 -0.92 13.45
C THR A 333 -24.78 -0.36 14.85
N GLU A 334 -23.59 -0.20 15.40
CA GLU A 334 -23.38 0.54 16.63
C GLU A 334 -23.21 2.03 16.29
N MET A 335 -24.05 2.86 16.89
CA MET A 335 -24.05 4.31 16.72
C MET A 335 -23.06 4.95 17.69
N ASP A 336 -22.63 6.18 17.43
CA ASP A 336 -21.65 6.89 18.29
C ASP A 336 -22.17 7.13 19.73
N ASP A 337 -23.49 7.12 19.92
CA ASP A 337 -24.12 7.24 21.24
C ASP A 337 -24.20 5.89 22.02
N GLY A 338 -23.68 4.81 21.43
CA GLY A 338 -23.61 3.47 22.01
C GLY A 338 -24.84 2.59 21.75
N ARG A 339 -25.88 3.11 21.06
CA ARG A 339 -27.02 2.27 20.67
C ARG A 339 -26.63 1.29 19.56
N ILE A 340 -27.08 0.04 19.67
CA ILE A 340 -27.01 -0.92 18.56
C ILE A 340 -28.37 -0.94 17.87
N VAL A 341 -28.41 -0.46 16.63
CA VAL A 341 -29.66 -0.27 15.88
C VAL A 341 -29.67 -1.06 14.59
N ILE A 342 -30.86 -1.26 14.05
CA ILE A 342 -31.08 -1.94 12.77
C ILE A 342 -30.96 -0.94 11.62
N THR A 343 -30.03 -1.18 10.70
CA THR A 343 -29.70 -0.25 9.61
C THR A 343 -29.99 -0.79 8.21
N TYR A 344 -30.31 -2.06 8.12
CA TYR A 344 -30.76 -2.69 6.88
C TYR A 344 -31.86 -3.70 7.20
N LEU A 345 -32.84 -3.81 6.30
CA LEU A 345 -33.84 -4.85 6.29
C LEU A 345 -33.93 -5.46 4.90
N THR A 346 -33.86 -6.79 4.82
CA THR A 346 -34.09 -7.50 3.58
C THR A 346 -35.59 -7.45 3.26
N PRO A 347 -36.01 -6.98 2.07
CA PRO A 347 -37.43 -6.94 1.70
C PRO A 347 -38.07 -8.34 1.74
N GLY A 348 -39.17 -8.48 2.46
CA GLY A 348 -39.85 -9.75 2.73
C GLY A 348 -39.08 -10.71 3.65
N GLY A 349 -38.04 -10.23 4.34
CA GLY A 349 -37.25 -11.01 5.29
C GLY A 349 -37.93 -11.14 6.66
N PRO A 350 -37.44 -12.04 7.54
CA PRO A 350 -38.06 -12.31 8.85
C PRO A 350 -38.26 -11.06 9.72
N ALA A 351 -37.27 -10.17 9.79
CA ALA A 351 -37.35 -8.94 10.57
C ALA A 351 -38.43 -7.97 10.07
N GLU A 352 -38.51 -7.75 8.76
CA GLU A 352 -39.52 -6.88 8.16
C GLU A 352 -40.93 -7.48 8.33
N GLU A 353 -41.10 -8.79 8.12
CA GLU A 353 -42.38 -9.48 8.33
C GLU A 353 -42.84 -9.46 9.80
N ALA A 354 -41.88 -9.44 10.73
CA ALA A 354 -42.15 -9.28 12.16
C ALA A 354 -42.48 -7.83 12.57
N GLY A 355 -42.43 -6.88 11.65
CA GLY A 355 -42.78 -5.48 11.88
C GLY A 355 -41.66 -4.65 12.50
N ILE A 356 -40.41 -5.13 12.48
CA ILE A 356 -39.25 -4.39 12.94
C ILE A 356 -38.90 -3.30 11.92
N GLY A 357 -38.68 -2.07 12.39
CA GLY A 357 -38.30 -0.93 11.55
C GLY A 357 -36.80 -0.62 11.59
N LEU A 358 -36.34 0.18 10.64
CA LEU A 358 -35.01 0.79 10.68
C LEU A 358 -34.86 1.71 11.91
N LEU A 359 -33.64 1.87 12.41
CA LEU A 359 -33.27 2.59 13.64
C LEU A 359 -33.86 2.01 14.94
N THR A 360 -34.54 0.86 14.88
CA THR A 360 -34.98 0.17 16.09
C THR A 360 -33.76 -0.28 16.89
N GLU A 361 -33.71 0.09 18.17
CA GLU A 361 -32.63 -0.31 19.09
C GLU A 361 -32.81 -1.77 19.52
N VAL A 362 -31.77 -2.57 19.36
CA VAL A 362 -31.70 -3.96 19.82
C VAL A 362 -31.07 -3.96 21.21
N THR A 363 -31.76 -4.50 22.22
CA THR A 363 -31.24 -4.53 23.60
C THR A 363 -30.81 -5.93 24.04
N ALA A 364 -31.32 -7.00 23.41
CA ALA A 364 -30.88 -8.38 23.68
C ALA A 364 -31.08 -9.33 22.50
N ILE A 365 -30.22 -10.35 22.41
CA ILE A 365 -30.31 -11.50 21.48
C ILE A 365 -30.38 -12.77 22.31
N ASN A 366 -31.42 -13.59 22.12
CA ASN A 366 -31.70 -14.81 22.88
C ASN A 366 -31.69 -14.59 24.42
N GLY A 367 -32.18 -13.43 24.85
CA GLY A 367 -32.22 -13.03 26.26
C GLY A 367 -30.87 -12.63 26.87
N VAL A 368 -29.79 -12.59 26.07
CA VAL A 368 -28.48 -12.06 26.46
C VAL A 368 -28.41 -10.59 26.04
N PRO A 369 -27.99 -9.65 26.91
CA PRO A 369 -27.80 -8.25 26.52
C PRO A 369 -27.00 -8.13 25.23
N VAL A 370 -27.40 -7.22 24.34
CA VAL A 370 -26.87 -7.18 22.97
C VAL A 370 -25.34 -7.03 22.94
N ASP A 371 -24.76 -6.22 23.83
CA ASP A 371 -23.32 -6.04 23.93
C ASP A 371 -22.60 -7.32 24.30
N ASP A 372 -23.15 -8.06 25.26
CA ASP A 372 -22.60 -9.35 25.70
C ASP A 372 -22.71 -10.39 24.57
N ALA A 373 -23.82 -10.38 23.82
CA ALA A 373 -24.04 -11.28 22.68
C ALA A 373 -23.05 -10.99 21.53
N VAL A 374 -22.86 -9.71 21.18
CA VAL A 374 -21.90 -9.27 20.18
C VAL A 374 -20.48 -9.61 20.63
N ASN A 375 -20.11 -9.30 21.88
CA ASN A 375 -18.77 -9.59 22.41
C ASN A 375 -18.45 -11.09 22.48
N ALA A 376 -19.45 -11.94 22.72
CA ALA A 376 -19.30 -13.39 22.73
C ALA A 376 -19.26 -14.03 21.34
N THR A 377 -19.60 -13.26 20.29
CA THR A 377 -19.57 -13.75 18.91
C THR A 377 -18.13 -13.93 18.46
N VAL A 378 -17.82 -15.08 17.85
CA VAL A 378 -16.55 -15.35 17.16
C VAL A 378 -16.77 -15.12 15.67
N PRO A 379 -16.22 -14.04 15.09
CA PRO A 379 -16.35 -13.79 13.66
C PRO A 379 -15.64 -14.85 12.83
N TYR A 380 -16.27 -15.29 11.74
CA TYR A 380 -15.64 -16.23 10.79
C TYR A 380 -14.57 -15.58 9.90
N SER A 381 -14.38 -14.26 10.03
CA SER A 381 -13.29 -13.49 9.41
C SER A 381 -12.13 -13.21 10.38
N SER A 382 -12.10 -13.88 11.54
CA SER A 382 -10.99 -13.80 12.49
C SER A 382 -9.69 -14.35 11.89
N PRO A 383 -8.53 -13.99 12.46
CA PRO A 383 -8.29 -13.02 13.55
C PRO A 383 -8.27 -11.54 13.11
N PHE A 384 -8.09 -10.63 14.07
CA PHE A 384 -8.00 -9.17 13.84
C PHE A 384 -6.89 -8.54 14.68
N SER A 385 -6.19 -7.57 14.10
CA SER A 385 -5.21 -6.76 14.84
C SER A 385 -5.87 -5.67 15.68
N SER A 386 -6.92 -5.01 15.16
CA SER A 386 -7.60 -3.91 15.85
C SER A 386 -8.92 -4.33 16.52
N ASP A 387 -9.20 -3.69 17.67
CA ASP A 387 -10.45 -3.85 18.39
C ASP A 387 -11.66 -3.36 17.58
N THR A 388 -11.48 -2.30 16.80
CA THR A 388 -12.50 -1.73 15.91
C THR A 388 -12.95 -2.74 14.86
N ASN A 389 -12.00 -3.35 14.12
CA ASN A 389 -12.34 -4.35 13.10
C ASN A 389 -13.00 -5.58 13.72
N ARG A 390 -12.49 -6.05 14.88
CA ARG A 390 -13.12 -7.14 15.61
C ARG A 390 -14.56 -6.82 15.97
N ARG A 391 -14.84 -5.66 16.57
CA ARG A 391 -16.20 -5.26 16.99
C ARG A 391 -17.16 -5.14 15.81
N LEU A 392 -16.72 -4.54 14.71
CA LEU A 392 -17.52 -4.41 13.49
C LEU A 392 -17.86 -5.78 12.87
N GLN A 393 -16.90 -6.71 12.84
CA GLN A 393 -17.18 -8.06 12.39
C GLN A 393 -18.06 -8.82 13.40
N GLN A 394 -17.90 -8.63 14.70
CA GLN A 394 -18.81 -9.20 15.70
C GLN A 394 -20.26 -8.77 15.49
N LEU A 395 -20.51 -7.47 15.23
CA LEU A 395 -21.85 -6.98 14.88
C LEU A 395 -22.43 -7.69 13.66
N ARG A 396 -21.61 -7.90 12.62
CA ARG A 396 -21.98 -8.59 11.39
C ARG A 396 -22.35 -10.06 11.60
N TYR A 397 -21.63 -10.77 12.48
CA TYR A 397 -21.83 -12.20 12.72
C TYR A 397 -22.81 -12.50 13.88
N ALA A 398 -23.09 -11.57 14.79
CA ALA A 398 -23.95 -11.81 15.96
C ALA A 398 -25.41 -12.14 15.62
N ILE A 399 -25.83 -11.82 14.40
CA ILE A 399 -27.16 -12.08 13.84
C ILE A 399 -27.17 -13.23 12.82
N ARG A 400 -26.11 -14.03 12.79
CA ARG A 400 -25.97 -15.20 11.92
C ARG A 400 -26.13 -16.48 12.72
N PHE A 401 -26.92 -17.39 12.17
CA PHE A 401 -27.24 -18.69 12.77
C PHE A 401 -27.38 -19.74 11.66
N PRO A 402 -27.46 -21.03 12.00
CA PRO A 402 -27.96 -22.03 11.06
C PRO A 402 -29.36 -21.70 10.56
N VAL A 403 -29.66 -22.07 9.32
CA VAL A 403 -31.00 -21.94 8.73
C VAL A 403 -32.02 -22.75 9.55
N ASP A 404 -33.27 -22.28 9.62
CA ASP A 404 -34.36 -22.87 10.40
C ASP A 404 -34.12 -22.85 11.93
N THR A 405 -33.39 -21.84 12.42
CA THR A 405 -33.16 -21.60 13.86
C THR A 405 -34.12 -20.53 14.36
N ASP A 406 -34.84 -20.82 15.45
CA ASP A 406 -35.64 -19.81 16.16
C ASP A 406 -34.73 -18.93 17.03
N VAL A 407 -34.84 -17.62 16.84
CA VAL A 407 -34.04 -16.59 17.51
C VAL A 407 -34.96 -15.53 18.11
N ASP A 408 -34.72 -15.18 19.37
CA ASP A 408 -35.43 -14.12 20.07
C ASP A 408 -34.63 -12.82 19.99
N ILE A 409 -35.19 -11.77 19.39
CA ILE A 409 -34.60 -10.43 19.39
C ILE A 409 -35.43 -9.53 20.30
N THR A 410 -34.81 -8.91 21.29
CA THR A 410 -35.46 -7.91 22.15
C THR A 410 -35.08 -6.53 21.66
N VAL A 411 -36.10 -5.73 21.40
CA VAL A 411 -35.98 -4.38 20.86
C VAL A 411 -36.64 -3.35 21.77
N LEU A 412 -36.21 -2.10 21.67
CA LEU A 412 -36.92 -0.96 22.24
C LEU A 412 -37.92 -0.41 21.21
N ASN A 413 -39.21 -0.48 21.51
CA ASN A 413 -40.24 0.04 20.61
C ASN A 413 -40.38 1.58 20.70
N ASP A 414 -41.23 2.16 19.84
CA ASP A 414 -41.50 3.61 19.79
C ASP A 414 -41.99 4.21 21.13
N ALA A 415 -42.52 3.38 22.05
CA ALA A 415 -42.97 3.80 23.37
C ALA A 415 -41.85 3.75 24.43
N GLY A 416 -40.64 3.29 24.07
CA GLY A 416 -39.53 3.08 24.99
C GLY A 416 -39.71 1.84 25.88
N GLU A 417 -40.52 0.87 25.45
CA GLU A 417 -40.75 -0.39 26.16
C GLU A 417 -40.03 -1.54 25.44
N GLU A 418 -39.43 -2.46 26.20
CA GLU A 418 -38.80 -3.66 25.62
C GLU A 418 -39.86 -4.63 25.10
N GLU A 419 -39.66 -5.10 23.88
CA GLU A 419 -40.48 -6.11 23.21
C GLU A 419 -39.58 -7.22 22.68
N THR A 420 -39.89 -8.48 23.00
CA THR A 420 -39.18 -9.64 22.48
C THR A 420 -39.96 -10.27 21.33
N ILE A 421 -39.29 -10.42 20.19
CA ILE A 421 -39.84 -10.92 18.93
C ILE A 421 -39.08 -12.20 18.56
N SER A 422 -39.80 -13.32 18.46
CA SER A 422 -39.25 -14.59 17.99
C SER A 422 -39.37 -14.68 16.47
N MET A 423 -38.26 -14.97 15.80
CA MET A 423 -38.17 -15.13 14.35
C MET A 423 -37.39 -16.40 14.00
N THR A 424 -37.69 -17.02 12.87
CA THR A 424 -36.93 -18.17 12.35
C THR A 424 -35.98 -17.68 11.27
N THR A 425 -34.70 -18.04 11.35
CA THR A 425 -33.71 -17.72 10.31
C THR A 425 -34.05 -18.43 8.99
N ILE A 426 -33.81 -17.72 7.89
CA ILE A 426 -33.93 -18.26 6.53
C ILE A 426 -32.60 -18.15 5.82
N GLN A 427 -32.44 -18.85 4.69
CA GLN A 427 -31.26 -18.64 3.84
C GLN A 427 -31.31 -17.22 3.23
N GLU A 428 -30.53 -16.30 3.81
CA GLU A 428 -30.59 -14.87 3.51
C GLU A 428 -29.20 -14.25 3.64
N ARG A 429 -28.69 -13.72 2.51
CA ARG A 429 -27.33 -13.21 2.38
C ARG A 429 -27.27 -11.72 2.04
N ASP A 430 -28.39 -11.06 1.79
CA ASP A 430 -28.41 -9.64 1.41
C ASP A 430 -27.90 -8.78 2.56
N SER A 431 -28.44 -9.00 3.76
CA SER A 431 -27.99 -8.30 4.97
C SER A 431 -26.53 -8.60 5.33
N PHE A 432 -26.01 -9.77 4.95
CA PHE A 432 -24.60 -10.16 5.18
C PHE A 432 -23.65 -9.48 4.19
N ARG A 433 -24.14 -9.27 2.96
CA ARG A 433 -23.42 -8.58 1.89
C ARG A 433 -23.35 -7.08 2.14
N VAL A 434 -24.46 -6.46 2.56
CA VAL A 434 -24.54 -5.02 2.86
C VAL A 434 -23.67 -4.64 4.07
N SER A 435 -23.48 -5.54 5.03
CA SER A 435 -22.61 -5.30 6.19
C SER A 435 -21.13 -5.65 5.94
N SER A 436 -20.75 -6.03 4.72
CA SER A 436 -19.39 -6.42 4.39
C SER A 436 -18.49 -5.20 4.21
N PHE A 437 -17.23 -5.26 4.64
CA PHE A 437 -16.25 -4.22 4.34
C PHE A 437 -15.97 -4.11 2.84
N VAL A 438 -16.04 -5.24 2.14
CA VAL A 438 -15.91 -5.36 0.67
C VAL A 438 -17.24 -5.18 -0.08
N GLN A 439 -18.17 -4.38 0.45
CA GLN A 439 -19.44 -4.12 -0.22
C GLN A 439 -19.20 -3.36 -1.54
N GLY A 440 -19.88 -3.76 -2.60
CA GLY A 440 -19.87 -3.05 -3.88
C GLY A 440 -18.73 -3.44 -4.83
N VAL A 441 -17.74 -4.20 -4.36
CA VAL A 441 -16.68 -4.73 -5.22
C VAL A 441 -16.98 -6.16 -5.69
N THR A 442 -16.49 -6.48 -6.88
CA THR A 442 -16.66 -7.77 -7.57
C THR A 442 -15.41 -8.65 -7.51
N GLY A 443 -14.25 -8.08 -7.19
CA GLY A 443 -12.95 -8.72 -7.25
C GLY A 443 -12.31 -8.71 -8.64
N PHE A 444 -12.92 -7.99 -9.60
CA PHE A 444 -12.44 -7.85 -10.98
C PHE A 444 -12.25 -6.39 -11.39
N GLU A 445 -12.28 -5.48 -10.41
CA GLU A 445 -11.95 -4.08 -10.60
C GLU A 445 -10.51 -3.96 -11.15
N PRO A 446 -10.24 -3.00 -12.05
CA PRO A 446 -8.86 -2.61 -12.30
C PRO A 446 -8.24 -2.07 -11.00
N PRO A 447 -6.91 -2.09 -10.85
CA PRO A 447 -6.26 -1.67 -9.60
C PRO A 447 -6.59 -0.21 -9.24
N ILE A 448 -6.82 0.64 -10.26
CA ILE A 448 -7.21 2.03 -10.12
C ILE A 448 -8.38 2.34 -11.07
N THR A 449 -9.35 3.12 -10.58
CA THR A 449 -10.35 3.83 -11.39
C THR A 449 -10.39 5.28 -10.99
N TYR A 450 -10.71 6.19 -11.92
CA TYR A 450 -10.82 7.61 -11.59
C TYR A 450 -11.89 8.31 -12.44
N GLU A 451 -12.39 9.43 -11.93
CA GLU A 451 -13.30 10.34 -12.62
C GLU A 451 -13.11 11.78 -12.11
N ILE A 452 -13.67 12.75 -12.84
CA ILE A 452 -13.81 14.13 -12.36
C ILE A 452 -15.23 14.28 -11.86
N LEU A 453 -15.37 14.68 -10.60
CA LEU A 453 -16.67 14.90 -9.97
C LEU A 453 -17.33 16.17 -10.53
N PRO A 454 -18.68 16.28 -10.49
CA PRO A 454 -19.38 17.47 -10.98
C PRO A 454 -18.96 18.79 -10.33
N ASN A 455 -18.43 18.75 -9.09
CA ASN A 455 -17.91 19.91 -8.37
C ASN A 455 -16.46 20.29 -8.75
N GLY A 456 -15.86 19.62 -9.73
CA GLY A 456 -14.52 19.95 -10.25
C GLY A 456 -13.36 19.31 -9.46
N TYR A 457 -13.61 18.48 -8.47
CA TYR A 457 -12.54 17.71 -7.81
C TYR A 457 -12.25 16.40 -8.56
N GLY A 458 -10.98 16.00 -8.57
CA GLY A 458 -10.61 14.66 -9.06
C GLY A 458 -10.96 13.60 -8.02
N TYR A 459 -11.53 12.47 -8.45
CA TYR A 459 -11.78 11.33 -7.59
C TYR A 459 -11.06 10.11 -8.15
N VAL A 460 -10.27 9.44 -7.33
CA VAL A 460 -9.53 8.23 -7.69
C VAL A 460 -9.74 7.17 -6.63
N ASN A 461 -10.10 5.96 -7.05
CA ASN A 461 -10.21 4.79 -6.19
C ASN A 461 -9.05 3.85 -6.48
N ILE A 462 -8.28 3.51 -5.44
CA ILE A 462 -7.21 2.52 -5.51
C ILE A 462 -7.73 1.25 -4.83
N TYR A 463 -8.14 0.25 -5.60
CA TYR A 463 -8.72 -0.98 -5.07
C TYR A 463 -7.67 -1.92 -4.46
N SER A 464 -6.41 -1.83 -4.89
CA SER A 464 -5.39 -2.79 -4.53
C SER A 464 -3.99 -2.29 -4.87
N PHE A 465 -3.03 -2.49 -3.98
CA PHE A 465 -1.58 -2.45 -4.29
C PHE A 465 -1.04 -3.83 -4.69
N PHE A 466 -1.94 -4.80 -4.85
CA PHE A 466 -1.67 -6.16 -5.28
C PHE A 466 -2.12 -6.34 -6.73
N GLY A 467 -1.36 -7.07 -7.53
CA GLY A 467 -1.64 -7.27 -8.96
C GLY A 467 -0.60 -6.62 -9.84
N ASN A 468 -0.95 -6.27 -11.08
CA ASN A 468 0.03 -5.79 -12.05
C ASN A 468 0.56 -4.40 -11.68
N GLU A 469 1.80 -4.34 -11.22
CA GLU A 469 2.46 -3.10 -10.79
C GLU A 469 2.51 -2.03 -11.89
N VAL A 470 2.93 -2.40 -13.10
CA VAL A 470 3.06 -1.45 -14.23
C VAL A 470 1.72 -0.83 -14.60
N LEU A 471 0.66 -1.64 -14.71
CA LEU A 471 -0.68 -1.12 -15.00
C LEU A 471 -1.17 -0.16 -13.90
N THR A 472 -0.83 -0.46 -12.64
CA THR A 472 -1.22 0.37 -11.50
C THR A 472 -0.53 1.73 -11.59
N VAL A 473 0.78 1.76 -11.86
CA VAL A 473 1.54 3.00 -12.07
C VAL A 473 1.02 3.78 -13.28
N GLU A 474 0.78 3.12 -14.41
CA GLU A 474 0.29 3.79 -15.64
C GLU A 474 -1.05 4.50 -15.40
N LEU A 475 -2.01 3.86 -14.72
CA LEU A 475 -3.31 4.45 -14.39
C LEU A 475 -3.18 5.59 -13.37
N TRP A 476 -2.24 5.47 -12.43
CA TRP A 476 -1.96 6.50 -11.44
C TRP A 476 -1.38 7.76 -12.09
N GLU A 477 -0.35 7.61 -12.92
CA GLU A 477 0.25 8.71 -13.66
C GLU A 477 -0.73 9.33 -14.65
N GLU A 478 -1.58 8.53 -15.33
CA GLU A 478 -2.61 9.05 -16.22
C GLU A 478 -3.58 9.98 -15.47
N PHE A 479 -4.07 9.54 -14.29
CA PHE A 479 -4.96 10.35 -13.45
C PHE A 479 -4.30 11.66 -12.99
N LEU A 480 -3.10 11.60 -12.43
CA LEU A 480 -2.41 12.79 -11.91
C LEU A 480 -2.04 13.77 -13.03
N ASN A 481 -1.62 13.26 -14.19
CA ASN A 481 -1.35 14.09 -15.37
C ASN A 481 -2.62 14.77 -15.88
N LEU A 482 -3.76 14.08 -15.86
CA LEU A 482 -5.06 14.67 -16.20
C LEU A 482 -5.43 15.76 -15.20
N ALA A 483 -5.28 15.50 -13.90
CA ALA A 483 -5.56 16.46 -12.83
C ALA A 483 -4.72 17.75 -12.98
N ASN A 484 -3.42 17.60 -13.24
CA ASN A 484 -2.51 18.73 -13.49
C ASN A 484 -2.87 19.48 -14.78
N GLN A 485 -3.20 18.78 -15.86
CA GLN A 485 -3.58 19.42 -17.14
C GLN A 485 -4.87 20.24 -17.03
N LEU A 486 -5.82 19.78 -16.22
CA LEU A 486 -7.09 20.49 -15.96
C LEU A 486 -6.95 21.55 -14.86
N GLY A 487 -5.82 21.61 -14.15
CA GLY A 487 -5.61 22.54 -13.05
C GLY A 487 -6.56 22.31 -11.88
N LEU A 488 -6.86 21.04 -11.57
CA LEU A 488 -7.81 20.73 -10.50
C LEU A 488 -7.31 21.26 -9.16
N PRO A 489 -8.17 21.92 -8.37
CA PRO A 489 -7.77 22.50 -7.09
C PRO A 489 -7.49 21.42 -6.03
N GLY A 490 -8.14 20.27 -6.13
CA GLY A 490 -7.94 19.15 -5.21
C GLY A 490 -8.39 17.81 -5.76
N ILE A 491 -7.90 16.75 -5.12
CA ILE A 491 -8.22 15.36 -5.42
C ILE A 491 -8.65 14.60 -4.16
N ILE A 492 -9.49 13.59 -4.36
CA ILE A 492 -9.99 12.68 -3.34
C ILE A 492 -9.54 11.27 -3.72
N ILE A 493 -8.76 10.64 -2.84
CA ILE A 493 -8.23 9.28 -3.00
C ILE A 493 -9.04 8.33 -2.12
N ASP A 494 -9.82 7.45 -2.72
CA ASP A 494 -10.58 6.42 -1.99
C ASP A 494 -9.76 5.15 -1.80
N LEU A 495 -9.49 4.83 -0.53
CA LEU A 495 -8.76 3.64 -0.06
C LEU A 495 -9.65 2.68 0.73
N ARG A 496 -10.95 2.98 0.88
CA ARG A 496 -11.86 2.26 1.77
C ARG A 496 -12.00 0.78 1.43
N GLN A 497 -11.71 0.40 0.18
CA GLN A 497 -11.81 -0.97 -0.34
C GLN A 497 -10.45 -1.67 -0.53
N ASN A 498 -9.33 -1.03 -0.17
CA ASN A 498 -7.99 -1.51 -0.52
C ASN A 498 -7.37 -2.45 0.52
N GLY A 499 -7.28 -3.74 0.20
CA GLY A 499 -6.70 -4.74 1.10
C GLY A 499 -5.17 -4.76 1.21
N GLY A 500 -4.45 -3.87 0.52
CA GLY A 500 -2.98 -3.80 0.52
C GLY A 500 -2.32 -4.45 -0.70
N GLY A 501 -1.11 -4.96 -0.52
CA GLY A 501 -0.27 -5.52 -1.58
C GLY A 501 1.22 -5.16 -1.45
N SER A 502 1.84 -4.67 -2.51
CA SER A 502 3.24 -4.26 -2.51
C SER A 502 3.41 -2.97 -1.69
N GLY A 503 4.09 -3.08 -0.54
CA GLY A 503 4.42 -1.94 0.31
C GLY A 503 5.34 -0.94 -0.40
N TRP A 504 6.28 -1.44 -1.21
CA TRP A 504 7.17 -0.59 -1.99
C TRP A 504 6.41 0.24 -3.04
N LEU A 505 5.47 -0.38 -3.77
CA LEU A 505 4.61 0.34 -4.71
C LEU A 505 3.79 1.42 -4.00
N ALA A 506 3.19 1.09 -2.86
CA ALA A 506 2.46 2.04 -2.02
C ALA A 506 3.35 3.23 -1.63
N ASP A 507 4.56 2.98 -1.13
CA ASP A 507 5.51 4.04 -0.78
C ASP A 507 5.81 4.94 -1.99
N GLN A 508 6.18 4.37 -3.14
CA GLN A 508 6.56 5.19 -4.30
C GLN A 508 5.39 5.95 -4.93
N MET A 509 4.15 5.43 -4.84
CA MET A 509 2.96 6.16 -5.28
C MET A 509 2.67 7.39 -4.40
N ALA A 510 3.09 7.40 -3.13
CA ALA A 510 2.98 8.60 -2.29
C ALA A 510 3.97 9.70 -2.70
N GLY A 511 5.06 9.35 -3.42
CA GLY A 511 6.08 10.28 -3.90
C GLY A 511 5.61 11.34 -4.89
N TYR A 512 4.38 11.21 -5.42
CA TYR A 512 3.77 12.19 -6.31
C TYR A 512 3.25 13.44 -5.59
N PHE A 513 3.20 13.42 -4.26
CA PHE A 513 2.70 14.52 -3.43
C PHE A 513 3.80 15.25 -2.67
N LEU A 514 5.08 14.90 -2.90
CA LEU A 514 6.21 15.51 -2.23
C LEU A 514 6.62 16.82 -2.91
N ASP A 515 6.51 17.96 -2.21
CA ASP A 515 7.05 19.26 -2.64
C ASP A 515 8.55 19.40 -2.30
N GLN A 516 9.34 18.39 -2.66
CA GLN A 516 10.79 18.35 -2.47
C GLN A 516 11.46 17.39 -3.44
N ASP A 517 12.76 17.52 -3.63
CA ASP A 517 13.56 16.63 -4.49
C ASP A 517 14.32 15.55 -3.70
N ASP A 518 14.44 15.72 -2.39
CA ASP A 518 15.09 14.75 -1.52
C ASP A 518 14.10 13.64 -1.10
N PRO A 519 14.54 12.38 -0.99
CA PRO A 519 13.71 11.28 -0.50
C PRO A 519 13.20 11.53 0.92
N GLU A 520 11.97 11.06 1.20
CA GLU A 520 11.36 11.13 2.53
C GLU A 520 11.51 9.78 3.26
N VAL A 521 11.84 9.81 4.55
CA VAL A 521 11.99 8.59 5.37
C VAL A 521 10.65 8.25 6.01
N THR A 522 10.14 7.05 5.75
CA THR A 522 8.84 6.59 6.28
C THR A 522 8.97 5.83 7.59
N GLY A 523 10.12 5.20 7.83
CA GLY A 523 10.37 4.37 8.99
C GLY A 523 11.35 3.26 8.70
N TYR A 524 11.19 2.13 9.39
CA TYR A 524 12.02 0.95 9.24
C TYR A 524 11.19 -0.32 9.47
N THR A 525 11.77 -1.46 9.12
CA THR A 525 11.20 -2.78 9.47
C THR A 525 12.21 -3.57 10.28
N ALA A 526 11.78 -4.10 11.43
CA ALA A 526 12.58 -5.04 12.21
C ALA A 526 12.26 -6.48 11.80
N TYR A 527 13.29 -7.29 11.59
CA TYR A 527 13.19 -8.70 11.26
C TYR A 527 13.95 -9.55 12.27
N TYR A 528 13.56 -10.81 12.43
CA TYR A 528 14.32 -11.78 13.21
C TYR A 528 15.62 -12.15 12.49
N ASN A 529 16.75 -12.00 13.18
CA ASN A 529 18.04 -12.44 12.67
C ASN A 529 18.40 -13.81 13.29
N PRO A 530 18.46 -14.90 12.50
CA PRO A 530 18.76 -16.23 13.02
C PRO A 530 20.19 -16.37 13.57
N ARG A 531 21.13 -15.50 13.15
CA ARG A 531 22.51 -15.51 13.66
C ARG A 531 22.63 -14.91 15.05
N SER A 532 21.90 -13.84 15.33
CA SER A 532 21.93 -13.18 16.65
C SER A 532 20.84 -13.72 17.59
N GLY A 533 19.77 -14.30 17.04
CA GLY A 533 18.60 -14.77 17.76
C GLY A 533 17.71 -13.64 18.29
N GLN A 534 17.72 -12.46 17.65
CA GLN A 534 16.99 -11.27 18.08
C GLN A 534 16.30 -10.59 16.89
N PHE A 535 15.26 -9.81 17.18
CA PHE A 535 14.71 -8.84 16.22
C PHE A 535 15.63 -7.64 16.13
N GLU A 536 16.01 -7.27 14.92
CA GLU A 536 16.95 -6.18 14.64
C GLU A 536 16.36 -5.24 13.60
N THR A 537 16.57 -3.94 13.81
CA THR A 537 16.27 -2.89 12.84
C THR A 537 17.58 -2.44 12.21
N ASN A 538 17.72 -2.60 10.90
CA ASN A 538 18.88 -2.09 10.18
C ASN A 538 18.66 -0.60 9.85
N LEU A 539 19.33 0.29 10.58
CA LEU A 539 19.16 1.74 10.45
C LEU A 539 19.81 2.31 9.17
N ASP A 540 20.66 1.54 8.51
CA ASP A 540 21.27 1.93 7.24
C ASP A 540 20.29 1.76 6.05
N PHE A 541 19.18 1.04 6.26
CA PHE A 541 18.15 0.76 5.26
C PHE A 541 16.76 1.27 5.71
N PRO A 542 16.55 2.60 5.71
CA PRO A 542 15.23 3.17 5.97
C PRO A 542 14.23 2.81 4.87
N GLY A 543 12.94 2.78 5.22
CA GLY A 543 11.85 2.93 4.26
C GLY A 543 11.91 4.32 3.64
N LEU A 544 11.79 4.40 2.32
CA LEU A 544 11.98 5.64 1.56
C LEU A 544 10.87 5.83 0.53
N ILE A 545 10.41 7.09 0.43
CA ILE A 545 9.61 7.57 -0.68
C ILE A 545 10.48 8.48 -1.53
N TYR A 546 10.62 8.14 -2.81
CA TYR A 546 11.31 9.00 -3.77
C TYR A 546 10.30 9.93 -4.46
N PRO A 547 10.58 11.24 -4.54
CA PRO A 547 9.74 12.17 -5.28
C PRO A 547 9.61 11.75 -6.76
N ALA A 548 8.39 11.81 -7.28
CA ALA A 548 8.17 11.65 -8.72
C ALA A 548 8.85 12.79 -9.52
N PRO A 549 9.02 12.67 -10.86
CA PRO A 549 9.42 13.79 -11.70
C PRO A 549 8.54 15.02 -11.44
N GLU A 550 9.13 16.22 -11.39
CA GLU A 550 8.45 17.47 -11.02
C GLU A 550 7.17 17.70 -11.84
N GLU A 551 7.21 17.38 -13.13
CA GLU A 551 6.08 17.50 -14.06
C GLU A 551 4.89 16.57 -13.75
N ASN A 552 5.11 15.48 -13.02
CA ASN A 552 4.09 14.49 -12.67
C ASN A 552 3.54 14.71 -11.25
N ARG A 553 4.16 15.58 -10.43
CA ARG A 553 3.74 15.83 -9.06
C ARG A 553 2.40 16.59 -9.03
N PHE A 554 1.51 16.23 -8.12
CA PHE A 554 0.28 16.97 -7.85
C PHE A 554 0.43 17.70 -6.51
N LEU A 555 0.47 19.03 -6.55
CA LEU A 555 0.69 19.89 -5.36
C LEU A 555 -0.58 20.66 -4.94
N GLY A 556 -1.74 20.28 -5.49
CA GLY A 556 -3.05 20.75 -5.03
C GLY A 556 -3.47 20.04 -3.74
N GLN A 557 -4.71 20.29 -3.29
CA GLN A 557 -5.16 19.74 -2.01
C GLN A 557 -5.55 18.26 -2.13
N VAL A 558 -5.03 17.41 -1.23
CA VAL A 558 -5.29 15.96 -1.24
C VAL A 558 -6.13 15.56 -0.03
N VAL A 559 -7.16 14.77 -0.27
CA VAL A 559 -7.95 14.09 0.76
C VAL A 559 -7.90 12.59 0.52
N ALA A 560 -7.67 11.78 1.56
CA ALA A 560 -7.71 10.32 1.46
C ALA A 560 -8.86 9.75 2.30
N LEU A 561 -9.72 8.94 1.68
CA LEU A 561 -10.84 8.26 2.34
C LEU A 561 -10.38 6.90 2.83
N VAL A 562 -10.50 6.65 4.14
CA VAL A 562 -10.08 5.39 4.76
C VAL A 562 -11.25 4.68 5.43
N GLY A 563 -11.07 3.37 5.62
CA GLY A 563 -12.05 2.53 6.30
C GLY A 563 -11.44 1.20 6.74
N PRO A 564 -12.22 0.35 7.41
CA PRO A 564 -11.71 -0.86 8.06
C PRO A 564 -11.22 -1.94 7.08
N ASN A 565 -11.47 -1.81 5.76
CA ASN A 565 -10.87 -2.70 4.75
C ASN A 565 -9.47 -2.27 4.31
N CYS A 566 -9.08 -1.01 4.56
CA CYS A 566 -7.74 -0.53 4.28
C CYS A 566 -6.75 -1.28 5.17
N ALA A 567 -5.92 -2.12 4.56
CA ALA A 567 -5.02 -3.02 5.27
C ALA A 567 -3.61 -3.06 4.65
N SER A 568 -2.59 -3.33 5.47
CA SER A 568 -1.22 -3.59 5.00
C SER A 568 -0.66 -2.42 4.16
N ALA A 569 -0.22 -2.64 2.92
CA ALA A 569 0.26 -1.58 2.00
C ALA A 569 -0.68 -0.36 1.89
N CYS A 570 -2.00 -0.56 2.02
CA CYS A 570 -2.95 0.56 2.05
C CYS A 570 -2.71 1.49 3.25
N GLU A 571 -2.41 0.92 4.41
CA GLU A 571 -2.17 1.66 5.65
C GLU A 571 -0.83 2.37 5.61
N PHE A 572 0.19 1.76 4.99
CA PHE A 572 1.46 2.42 4.73
C PHE A 572 1.27 3.62 3.78
N PHE A 573 0.55 3.46 2.68
CA PHE A 573 0.21 4.58 1.78
C PHE A 573 -0.56 5.69 2.51
N ALA A 574 -1.62 5.34 3.24
CA ALA A 574 -2.41 6.31 3.99
C ALA A 574 -1.57 7.04 5.06
N PHE A 575 -0.69 6.32 5.77
CA PHE A 575 0.24 6.91 6.73
C PHE A 575 1.25 7.84 6.04
N ASN A 576 1.82 7.43 4.92
CA ASN A 576 2.78 8.23 4.16
C ASN A 576 2.18 9.55 3.66
N LEU A 577 0.89 9.56 3.31
CA LEU A 577 0.17 10.79 2.95
C LEU A 577 0.01 11.77 4.13
N THR A 578 0.13 11.31 5.37
CA THR A 578 0.12 12.20 6.55
C THR A 578 1.48 12.85 6.80
N LEU A 579 2.55 12.31 6.22
CA LEU A 579 3.87 12.92 6.31
C LEU A 579 3.84 14.29 5.61
N ASN A 580 4.50 15.28 6.21
CA ASN A 580 4.59 16.65 5.70
C ASN A 580 3.24 17.37 5.48
N ASP A 581 2.17 16.93 6.14
CA ASP A 581 0.81 17.47 5.98
C ASP A 581 0.29 17.39 4.52
N ASN A 582 0.73 16.38 3.75
CA ASN A 582 0.42 16.26 2.32
C ASN A 582 -1.06 15.95 2.02
N ALA A 583 -1.77 15.27 2.92
CA ALA A 583 -3.20 14.98 2.77
C ALA A 583 -3.96 15.04 4.09
N THR A 584 -5.28 15.20 3.99
CA THR A 584 -6.22 15.03 5.11
C THR A 584 -6.91 13.66 5.01
N ILE A 585 -6.85 12.88 6.10
CA ILE A 585 -7.46 11.55 6.17
C ILE A 585 -8.89 11.66 6.70
N ILE A 586 -9.87 11.11 5.98
CA ILE A 586 -11.29 11.17 6.34
C ILE A 586 -11.91 9.78 6.35
N GLY A 587 -12.70 9.47 7.38
CA GLY A 587 -13.34 8.17 7.50
C GLY A 587 -14.28 8.06 8.70
N LYS A 588 -15.10 7.00 8.74
CA LYS A 588 -15.92 6.66 9.92
C LYS A 588 -15.10 5.94 11.00
N TYR A 589 -14.14 5.13 10.56
CA TYR A 589 -13.34 4.26 11.42
C TYR A 589 -11.86 4.33 10.99
N PRO A 590 -10.93 3.99 11.89
CA PRO A 590 -9.55 3.70 11.51
C PRO A 590 -9.44 2.57 10.49
N THR A 591 -8.26 2.44 9.90
CA THR A 591 -7.87 1.29 9.06
C THR A 591 -7.69 0.02 9.90
N ALA A 592 -7.36 -1.11 9.26
CA ALA A 592 -7.43 -2.43 9.85
C ALA A 592 -6.39 -2.71 10.97
N GLY A 593 -5.27 -1.99 10.97
CA GLY A 593 -4.17 -2.10 11.94
C GLY A 593 -3.20 -3.25 11.64
N LEU A 594 -2.91 -3.53 10.37
CA LEU A 594 -2.08 -4.64 9.89
C LEU A 594 -0.69 -4.12 9.47
N GLY A 595 0.11 -3.68 10.44
CA GLY A 595 1.35 -2.93 10.26
C GLY A 595 2.61 -3.80 10.17
N GLY A 596 2.58 -4.88 9.40
CA GLY A 596 3.71 -5.81 9.31
C GLY A 596 3.82 -6.55 7.99
N SER A 597 5.02 -7.03 7.70
CA SER A 597 5.31 -7.86 6.52
C SER A 597 4.98 -9.32 6.82
N VAL A 598 4.46 -10.03 5.83
CA VAL A 598 4.00 -11.42 5.98
C VAL A 598 4.90 -12.39 5.24
N THR A 599 4.94 -13.63 5.73
CA THR A 599 5.42 -14.77 4.98
C THR A 599 4.52 -15.98 5.25
N ASP A 600 4.69 -17.01 4.43
CA ASP A 600 3.94 -18.25 4.55
C ASP A 600 4.85 -19.37 5.07
N MET A 601 4.25 -20.46 5.54
CA MET A 601 4.93 -21.73 5.82
C MET A 601 4.04 -22.88 5.33
N VAL A 602 4.66 -23.96 4.86
CA VAL A 602 3.96 -25.15 4.34
C VAL A 602 3.72 -26.14 5.46
N LEU A 603 2.46 -26.56 5.58
CA LEU A 603 1.99 -27.53 6.56
C LEU A 603 1.73 -28.89 5.89
N PRO A 604 1.55 -29.96 6.67
CA PRO A 604 1.02 -31.22 6.17
C PRO A 604 -0.29 -31.04 5.36
N ASP A 605 -0.54 -31.96 4.43
CA ASP A 605 -1.70 -31.97 3.52
C ASP A 605 -1.80 -30.77 2.55
N GLY A 606 -0.72 -30.01 2.38
CA GLY A 606 -0.66 -28.89 1.44
C GLY A 606 -1.37 -27.64 1.95
N LEU A 607 -1.62 -27.56 3.26
CA LEU A 607 -2.03 -26.33 3.92
C LEU A 607 -0.85 -25.34 3.95
N LEU A 608 -1.18 -24.06 3.98
CA LEU A 608 -0.27 -22.94 4.19
C LEU A 608 -0.74 -22.18 5.44
N MET A 609 0.20 -21.76 6.26
CA MET A 609 -0.06 -20.80 7.33
C MET A 609 0.69 -19.51 7.04
N ARG A 610 -0.03 -18.39 7.04
CA ARG A 610 0.56 -17.06 6.99
C ARG A 610 0.79 -16.52 8.39
N TYR A 611 1.91 -15.83 8.56
CA TYR A 611 2.21 -15.11 9.78
C TYR A 611 3.04 -13.86 9.50
N THR A 612 3.06 -12.96 10.48
CA THR A 612 3.76 -11.69 10.39
C THR A 612 5.22 -11.84 10.82
N ILE A 613 6.15 -11.62 9.88
CA ILE A 613 7.60 -11.80 10.07
C ILE A 613 8.35 -10.46 10.19
N GLY A 614 7.79 -9.37 9.65
CA GLY A 614 8.37 -8.04 9.72
C GLY A 614 7.55 -7.11 10.62
N ARG A 615 8.23 -6.40 11.54
CA ARG A 615 7.63 -5.38 12.40
C ARG A 615 7.91 -3.99 11.83
N ALA A 616 6.91 -3.36 11.21
CA ALA A 616 7.07 -1.98 10.77
C ALA A 616 7.09 -1.03 11.98
N VAL A 617 8.02 -0.08 11.96
CA VAL A 617 8.21 0.93 12.99
C VAL A 617 8.45 2.29 12.32
N GLY A 618 8.05 3.36 13.01
CA GLY A 618 8.24 4.72 12.50
C GLY A 618 9.71 5.14 12.57
N PRO A 619 10.04 6.37 12.14
CA PRO A 619 11.39 6.91 12.25
C PRO A 619 11.92 6.97 13.69
N ASP A 620 11.02 6.97 14.69
CA ASP A 620 11.32 6.91 16.12
C ASP A 620 11.49 5.47 16.66
N GLN A 621 11.38 4.46 15.79
CA GLN A 621 11.42 3.02 16.08
C GLN A 621 10.24 2.50 16.93
N GLU A 622 9.15 3.28 17.04
CA GLU A 622 7.93 2.83 17.69
C GLU A 622 6.94 2.25 16.68
N ILE A 623 6.11 1.30 17.13
CA ILE A 623 5.03 0.73 16.32
C ILE A 623 3.95 1.80 16.12
N HIS A 624 3.57 2.07 14.87
CA HIS A 624 2.63 3.14 14.51
C HIS A 624 1.33 2.66 13.85
N ILE A 625 1.33 1.51 13.15
CA ILE A 625 0.13 0.97 12.48
C ILE A 625 -0.44 -0.26 13.20
N GLU A 626 0.39 -1.21 13.60
CA GLU A 626 -0.10 -2.51 14.11
C GLU A 626 -1.05 -2.35 15.31
N GLY A 627 -2.24 -2.92 15.21
CA GLY A 627 -3.29 -2.92 16.23
C GLY A 627 -4.11 -1.63 16.34
N THR A 628 -3.65 -0.53 15.74
CA THR A 628 -4.33 0.78 15.81
C THR A 628 -4.92 1.19 14.46
N GLY A 629 -4.16 0.99 13.38
CA GLY A 629 -4.44 1.55 12.06
C GLY A 629 -4.15 3.04 11.97
N VAL A 630 -4.33 3.59 10.77
CA VAL A 630 -4.35 5.03 10.48
C VAL A 630 -5.71 5.58 10.91
N VAL A 631 -5.67 6.54 11.84
CA VAL A 631 -6.86 7.19 12.40
C VAL A 631 -7.22 8.40 11.53
N PRO A 632 -8.51 8.59 11.15
CA PRO A 632 -8.92 9.78 10.39
C PRO A 632 -8.67 11.08 11.14
N ASP A 633 -8.21 12.11 10.43
CA ASP A 633 -8.16 13.50 10.90
C ASP A 633 -9.57 14.06 11.08
N VAL A 634 -10.45 13.74 10.14
CA VAL A 634 -11.88 14.06 10.18
C VAL A 634 -12.68 12.77 10.33
N VAL A 635 -13.22 12.57 11.54
CA VAL A 635 -14.10 11.43 11.84
C VAL A 635 -15.52 11.78 11.43
N VAL A 636 -16.05 11.03 10.46
CA VAL A 636 -17.45 11.11 10.05
C VAL A 636 -18.30 10.35 11.07
N PRO A 637 -19.26 10.99 11.75
CA PRO A 637 -20.02 10.34 12.82
C PRO A 637 -20.86 9.19 12.27
N VAL A 638 -21.20 8.23 13.14
CA VAL A 638 -22.19 7.19 12.86
C VAL A 638 -23.47 7.54 13.64
N ASP A 639 -24.30 8.36 13.02
CA ASP A 639 -25.54 8.87 13.59
C ASP A 639 -26.72 8.79 12.60
N GLU A 640 -27.90 9.23 13.01
CA GLU A 640 -29.11 9.16 12.17
C GLU A 640 -29.01 9.98 10.88
N THR A 641 -28.07 10.94 10.79
CA THR A 641 -27.84 11.77 9.60
C THR A 641 -26.93 11.08 8.59
N THR A 642 -25.95 10.32 9.05
CA THR A 642 -24.93 9.68 8.18
C THR A 642 -25.17 8.20 7.93
N VAL A 643 -25.96 7.51 8.75
CA VAL A 643 -26.12 6.06 8.67
C VAL A 643 -26.88 5.60 7.41
N PHE A 644 -27.74 6.46 6.86
CA PHE A 644 -28.49 6.21 5.62
C PHE A 644 -28.07 7.10 4.45
N ALA A 645 -27.09 7.98 4.65
CA ALA A 645 -26.52 8.75 3.55
C ALA A 645 -25.85 7.80 2.54
N GLU A 646 -25.89 8.16 1.26
CA GLU A 646 -25.36 7.32 0.18
C GLU A 646 -23.84 7.16 0.31
N ASP A 647 -23.11 8.26 0.45
CA ASP A 647 -21.69 8.26 0.77
C ASP A 647 -21.30 9.44 1.69
N PRO A 648 -21.59 9.35 3.00
CA PRO A 648 -21.29 10.44 3.94
C PRO A 648 -19.78 10.71 4.10
N VAL A 649 -18.91 9.79 3.68
CA VAL A 649 -17.45 9.97 3.76
C VAL A 649 -16.96 10.79 2.58
N LEU A 650 -17.45 10.51 1.38
CA LEU A 650 -17.21 11.34 0.21
C LEU A 650 -17.84 12.73 0.38
N ASP A 651 -19.07 12.83 0.90
CA ASP A 651 -19.73 14.11 1.18
C ASP A 651 -18.92 14.97 2.16
N ALA A 652 -18.33 14.35 3.19
CA ALA A 652 -17.47 15.03 4.14
C ALA A 652 -16.15 15.51 3.49
N ALA A 653 -15.58 14.74 2.56
CA ALA A 653 -14.39 15.14 1.82
C ALA A 653 -14.64 16.31 0.88
N VAL A 654 -15.77 16.29 0.16
CA VAL A 654 -16.20 17.43 -0.66
C VAL A 654 -16.43 18.65 0.21
N SER A 655 -17.15 18.51 1.34
CA SER A 655 -17.39 19.62 2.26
C SER A 655 -16.09 20.19 2.83
N TYR A 656 -15.12 19.34 3.16
CA TYR A 656 -13.81 19.76 3.65
C TYR A 656 -13.03 20.56 2.61
N LEU A 657 -13.01 20.11 1.35
CA LEU A 657 -12.37 20.84 0.27
C LEU A 657 -13.09 22.17 -0.01
N ASP A 658 -14.42 22.17 -0.04
CA ASP A 658 -15.23 23.37 -0.21
C ASP A 658 -14.92 24.41 0.87
N GLU A 659 -14.89 24.00 2.14
CA GLU A 659 -14.50 24.87 3.26
C GLU A 659 -13.06 25.38 3.12
N THR A 660 -12.14 24.52 2.67
CA THR A 660 -10.73 24.87 2.46
C THR A 660 -10.56 25.93 1.37
N PHE A 661 -11.34 25.84 0.29
CA PHE A 661 -11.32 26.81 -0.81
C PHE A 661 -12.30 27.97 -0.65
N GLY A 662 -13.11 27.98 0.42
CA GLY A 662 -14.13 29.01 0.64
C GLY A 662 -15.31 28.94 -0.32
N VAL A 663 -15.57 27.76 -0.91
CA VAL A 663 -16.75 27.49 -1.73
C VAL A 663 -17.97 27.48 -0.82
N VAL A 664 -18.94 28.34 -1.12
CA VAL A 664 -20.22 28.36 -0.41
C VAL A 664 -21.16 27.40 -1.14
N SER A 665 -21.53 26.30 -0.47
CA SER A 665 -22.54 25.33 -0.93
C SER A 665 -23.74 26.00 -1.60
N SER A 666 -24.14 25.44 -2.76
CA SER A 666 -25.12 25.88 -3.77
C SER A 666 -26.58 26.14 -3.31
N GLY A 667 -26.82 26.43 -2.03
CA GLY A 667 -28.13 26.75 -1.50
C GLY A 667 -28.51 28.25 -1.54
N GLU A 668 -27.55 29.17 -1.55
CA GLU A 668 -27.79 30.61 -1.61
C GLU A 668 -26.81 31.29 -2.58
N ILE A 669 -27.15 31.30 -3.86
CA ILE A 669 -26.46 32.18 -4.83
C ILE A 669 -26.70 33.62 -4.40
N THR A 670 -25.63 34.39 -4.23
CA THR A 670 -25.73 35.82 -3.94
C THR A 670 -26.01 36.56 -5.25
N ILE A 671 -27.24 37.04 -5.41
CA ILE A 671 -27.60 37.89 -6.55
C ILE A 671 -27.08 39.30 -6.34
N VAL A 672 -26.19 39.73 -7.22
CA VAL A 672 -25.66 41.09 -7.29
C VAL A 672 -26.45 41.86 -8.36
N GLU A 673 -27.07 42.96 -7.97
CA GLU A 673 -27.81 43.81 -8.91
C GLU A 673 -26.83 44.66 -9.75
N GLY A 674 -26.63 44.25 -11.01
CA GLY A 674 -25.81 44.94 -12.01
C GLY A 674 -26.48 46.18 -12.61
N GLY A 675 -27.81 46.32 -12.45
CA GLY A 675 -28.57 47.51 -12.81
C GLY A 675 -29.27 47.43 -14.17
N GLU A 676 -29.71 48.58 -14.70
CA GLU A 676 -30.41 48.68 -15.99
C GLU A 676 -29.39 48.87 -17.12
N ILE A 677 -29.50 48.05 -18.17
CA ILE A 677 -28.69 48.13 -19.39
C ILE A 677 -29.59 48.37 -20.60
N ALA A 678 -29.05 49.00 -21.64
CA ALA A 678 -29.73 49.27 -22.90
C ALA A 678 -29.15 48.43 -24.06
N LEU A 679 -29.94 48.28 -25.12
CA LEU A 679 -29.48 47.61 -26.35
C LEU A 679 -28.24 48.30 -26.91
N GLY A 680 -27.16 47.53 -27.06
CA GLY A 680 -25.86 47.98 -27.55
C GLY A 680 -24.87 48.41 -26.47
N ASP A 681 -25.24 48.30 -25.19
CA ASP A 681 -24.29 48.49 -24.08
C ASP A 681 -23.31 47.31 -23.99
N GLU A 682 -22.10 47.62 -23.50
CA GLU A 682 -21.06 46.65 -23.14
C GLU A 682 -20.73 46.90 -21.66
N VAL A 683 -20.83 45.85 -20.85
CA VAL A 683 -20.59 45.92 -19.41
C VAL A 683 -19.49 44.94 -19.06
N THR A 684 -18.57 45.36 -18.20
CA THR A 684 -17.49 44.53 -17.65
C THR A 684 -17.56 44.60 -16.13
N GLY A 685 -17.45 43.46 -15.48
CA GLY A 685 -17.46 43.32 -14.03
C GLY A 685 -16.61 42.15 -13.59
N GLU A 686 -16.52 41.98 -12.28
CA GLU A 686 -15.94 40.79 -11.63
C GLU A 686 -17.11 40.00 -11.03
N ILE A 687 -17.00 38.67 -11.04
CA ILE A 687 -17.97 37.77 -10.40
C ILE A 687 -17.26 36.90 -9.36
N GLY A 688 -17.82 36.78 -8.17
CA GLY A 688 -17.33 35.88 -7.13
C GLY A 688 -17.91 34.46 -7.23
N ILE A 689 -17.25 33.51 -6.55
CA ILE A 689 -17.77 32.14 -6.39
C ILE A 689 -19.12 32.22 -5.66
N GLY A 690 -20.12 31.50 -6.18
CA GLY A 690 -21.48 31.53 -5.63
C GLY A 690 -22.23 32.86 -5.83
N GLU A 691 -21.75 33.74 -6.71
CA GLU A 691 -22.44 34.97 -7.10
C GLU A 691 -23.03 34.86 -8.51
N ALA A 692 -24.14 35.55 -8.73
CA ALA A 692 -24.67 35.82 -10.08
C ALA A 692 -25.04 37.29 -10.19
N VAL A 693 -24.79 37.90 -11.36
CA VAL A 693 -25.07 39.32 -11.59
C VAL A 693 -26.32 39.48 -12.45
N HIS A 694 -27.31 40.21 -11.94
CA HIS A 694 -28.56 40.48 -12.66
C HIS A 694 -28.56 41.86 -13.28
N TYR A 695 -28.76 41.90 -14.59
CA TYR A 695 -29.04 43.11 -15.34
C TYR A 695 -30.48 43.12 -15.83
N THR A 696 -31.07 44.31 -15.92
CA THR A 696 -32.42 44.49 -16.47
C THR A 696 -32.34 45.19 -17.81
N LEU A 697 -33.06 44.65 -18.80
CA LEU A 697 -33.12 45.21 -20.15
C LEU A 697 -34.59 45.39 -20.55
N THR A 698 -34.98 46.64 -20.87
CA THR A 698 -36.31 46.95 -21.40
C THR A 698 -36.24 47.28 -22.89
N ALA A 699 -36.92 46.50 -23.73
CA ALA A 699 -36.98 46.75 -25.17
C ALA A 699 -37.91 47.94 -25.48
N ALA A 700 -37.47 48.91 -26.28
CA ALA A 700 -38.28 50.08 -26.64
C ALA A 700 -39.30 49.82 -27.77
N GLU A 701 -39.02 48.82 -28.61
CA GLU A 701 -39.83 48.36 -29.76
C GLU A 701 -39.59 46.86 -29.97
N ASP A 702 -40.44 46.22 -30.78
CA ASP A 702 -40.28 44.80 -31.13
C ASP A 702 -38.94 44.58 -31.83
N THR A 703 -38.07 43.74 -31.28
CA THR A 703 -36.70 43.54 -31.75
C THR A 703 -36.17 42.15 -31.40
N ALA A 704 -35.23 41.66 -32.20
CA ALA A 704 -34.47 40.45 -31.89
C ALA A 704 -33.09 40.83 -31.36
N VAL A 705 -32.67 40.22 -30.26
CA VAL A 705 -31.40 40.56 -29.59
C VAL A 705 -30.43 39.39 -29.60
N VAL A 706 -29.14 39.73 -29.58
CA VAL A 706 -28.05 38.79 -29.31
C VAL A 706 -27.39 39.26 -28.03
N ILE A 707 -27.24 38.35 -27.08
CA ILE A 707 -26.57 38.60 -25.81
C ILE A 707 -25.35 37.69 -25.78
N SER A 708 -24.18 38.23 -25.45
CA SER A 708 -22.92 37.49 -25.42
C SER A 708 -22.19 37.79 -24.13
N LEU A 709 -21.60 36.75 -23.57
CA LEU A 709 -20.81 36.79 -22.36
C LEU A 709 -19.45 36.14 -22.66
N THR A 710 -18.38 36.87 -22.39
CA THR A 710 -17.02 36.44 -22.70
C THR A 710 -16.17 36.55 -21.44
N SER A 711 -15.38 35.52 -21.16
CA SER A 711 -14.36 35.60 -20.11
C SER A 711 -13.23 36.53 -20.54
N VAL A 712 -12.97 37.59 -19.76
CA VAL A 712 -11.96 38.61 -20.13
C VAL A 712 -10.54 38.04 -20.12
N ASN A 713 -10.25 37.13 -19.17
CA ASN A 713 -8.94 36.50 -19.01
C ASN A 713 -8.89 35.06 -19.52
N GLY A 714 -10.04 34.43 -19.76
CA GLY A 714 -10.14 33.01 -20.17
C GLY A 714 -10.14 32.03 -19.01
N ASP A 715 -10.26 32.51 -17.77
CA ASP A 715 -10.07 31.74 -16.53
C ASP A 715 -11.40 31.30 -15.88
N ILE A 716 -12.54 31.58 -16.52
CA ILE A 716 -13.87 31.20 -16.02
C ILE A 716 -14.70 30.60 -17.15
N ASP A 717 -15.55 29.64 -16.80
CA ASP A 717 -16.57 29.03 -17.66
C ASP A 717 -17.87 29.83 -17.56
N PRO A 718 -18.20 30.71 -18.53
CA PRO A 718 -19.33 31.62 -18.41
C PRO A 718 -20.67 30.88 -18.54
N TYR A 719 -21.69 31.40 -17.86
CA TYR A 719 -23.06 30.90 -17.96
C TYR A 719 -24.02 32.07 -18.10
N LEU A 720 -24.86 32.03 -19.14
CA LEU A 720 -25.80 33.11 -19.44
C LEU A 720 -27.24 32.60 -19.36
N SER A 721 -28.05 33.24 -18.53
CA SER A 721 -29.49 32.93 -18.39
C SER A 721 -30.33 34.19 -18.55
N VAL A 722 -31.52 34.06 -19.14
CA VAL A 722 -32.47 35.16 -19.34
C VAL A 722 -33.84 34.77 -18.82
N PHE A 723 -34.41 35.64 -18.00
CA PHE A 723 -35.71 35.46 -17.37
C PHE A 723 -36.70 36.55 -17.82
N ASP A 724 -37.98 36.19 -17.89
CA ASP A 724 -39.07 37.15 -18.08
C ASP A 724 -39.37 37.94 -16.78
N ALA A 725 -40.27 38.93 -16.88
CA ALA A 725 -40.68 39.75 -15.75
C ALA A 725 -41.39 39.00 -14.61
N ASP A 726 -41.87 37.77 -14.86
CA ASP A 726 -42.48 36.89 -13.87
C ASP A 726 -41.45 35.93 -13.24
N GLY A 727 -40.18 36.00 -13.67
CA GLY A 727 -39.08 35.18 -13.19
C GLY A 727 -38.98 33.81 -13.85
N ASN A 728 -39.65 33.58 -14.98
CA ASN A 728 -39.52 32.33 -15.72
C ASN A 728 -38.31 32.39 -16.64
N LEU A 729 -37.50 31.33 -16.65
CA LEU A 729 -36.40 31.18 -17.59
C LEU A 729 -36.95 31.08 -19.03
N ILE A 730 -36.43 31.92 -19.93
CA ILE A 730 -36.85 32.00 -21.33
C ILE A 730 -35.73 31.70 -22.32
N ALA A 731 -34.46 31.80 -21.91
CA ALA A 731 -33.30 31.35 -22.68
C ALA A 731 -32.10 31.14 -21.74
N GLU A 732 -31.26 30.16 -22.04
CA GLU A 732 -29.98 29.94 -21.35
C GLU A 732 -28.95 29.39 -22.35
N ASN A 733 -27.67 29.60 -22.05
CA ASN A 733 -26.56 29.03 -22.77
C ASN A 733 -25.33 28.96 -21.86
N ASP A 734 -24.73 27.78 -21.75
CA ASP A 734 -23.44 27.49 -21.12
C ASP A 734 -22.31 27.53 -22.18
N ASP A 735 -22.49 26.88 -23.33
CA ASP A 735 -21.43 26.77 -24.35
C ASP A 735 -21.88 27.15 -25.78
N ILE A 736 -20.95 27.71 -26.57
CA ILE A 736 -21.10 27.86 -28.02
C ILE A 736 -20.38 26.73 -28.79
N GLU A 737 -20.93 25.51 -28.71
CA GLU A 737 -20.46 24.27 -29.38
C GLU A 737 -19.08 23.71 -28.97
N LEU A 738 -19.07 22.40 -28.65
CA LEU A 738 -17.88 21.58 -28.38
C LEU A 738 -16.76 21.78 -29.43
N GLY A 739 -15.67 22.40 -28.99
CA GLY A 739 -14.42 22.54 -29.73
C GLY A 739 -14.11 23.93 -30.28
N VAL A 740 -14.94 24.96 -30.01
CA VAL A 740 -14.67 26.35 -30.44
C VAL A 740 -15.15 27.39 -29.39
N VAL A 741 -14.22 27.86 -28.53
CA VAL A 741 -14.31 29.06 -27.65
C VAL A 741 -15.17 28.93 -26.38
N VAL A 742 -14.63 29.43 -25.25
CA VAL A 742 -15.12 29.35 -23.86
C VAL A 742 -16.15 30.45 -23.52
N ASP A 743 -17.00 30.82 -24.47
CA ASP A 743 -17.91 31.97 -24.35
C ASP A 743 -19.38 31.54 -24.50
N SER A 744 -20.31 32.18 -23.77
CA SER A 744 -21.75 31.93 -23.88
C SER A 744 -22.45 32.97 -24.73
N GLN A 745 -23.44 32.55 -25.53
CA GLN A 745 -24.23 33.44 -26.39
C GLN A 745 -25.67 32.96 -26.58
N ILE A 746 -26.62 33.90 -26.42
CA ILE A 746 -28.02 33.70 -26.77
C ILE A 746 -28.31 34.45 -28.07
N GLU A 747 -28.57 33.72 -29.15
CA GLU A 747 -28.91 34.28 -30.46
C GLU A 747 -30.41 34.33 -30.73
N GLY A 748 -30.90 35.46 -31.24
CA GLY A 748 -32.25 35.56 -31.80
C GLY A 748 -33.37 35.58 -30.77
N LEU A 749 -33.10 36.07 -29.55
CA LEU A 749 -34.12 36.28 -28.53
C LEU A 749 -35.06 37.42 -28.96
N GLU A 750 -36.32 37.09 -29.24
CA GLU A 750 -37.35 38.06 -29.67
C GLU A 750 -37.97 38.76 -28.45
N LEU A 751 -37.83 40.08 -28.37
CA LEU A 751 -38.42 40.93 -27.32
C LEU A 751 -39.47 41.86 -27.91
N THR A 752 -40.60 42.01 -27.21
CA THR A 752 -41.67 42.93 -27.60
C THR A 752 -41.48 44.34 -27.03
N GLY A 753 -41.97 45.36 -27.72
CA GLY A 753 -41.85 46.74 -27.28
C GLY A 753 -42.52 47.01 -25.93
N GLY A 754 -41.71 47.38 -24.93
CA GLY A 754 -42.10 47.60 -23.54
C GLY A 754 -41.86 46.40 -22.62
N GLU A 755 -41.39 45.26 -23.14
CA GLU A 755 -41.02 44.07 -22.38
C GLU A 755 -39.71 44.29 -21.62
N THR A 756 -39.64 43.78 -20.39
CA THR A 756 -38.44 43.81 -19.55
C THR A 756 -38.02 42.39 -19.25
N VAL A 757 -36.75 42.09 -19.47
CA VAL A 757 -36.12 40.81 -19.15
C VAL A 757 -35.00 41.02 -18.14
N VAL A 758 -34.72 39.98 -17.37
CA VAL A 758 -33.56 39.91 -16.47
C VAL A 758 -32.51 39.04 -17.15
N ILE A 759 -31.31 39.58 -17.31
CA ILE A 759 -30.15 38.89 -17.84
C ILE A 759 -29.27 38.55 -16.65
N GLU A 760 -29.18 37.26 -16.33
CA GLU A 760 -28.32 36.71 -15.29
C GLU A 760 -27.01 36.24 -15.91
N VAL A 761 -25.91 36.78 -15.38
CA VAL A 761 -24.54 36.42 -15.72
C VAL A 761 -23.96 35.64 -14.55
N ALA A 762 -23.53 34.42 -14.79
CA ALA A 762 -22.94 33.52 -13.80
C ALA A 762 -21.73 32.79 -14.40
N THR A 763 -21.11 31.92 -13.61
CA THR A 763 -20.22 30.86 -14.11
C THR A 763 -20.97 29.53 -14.08
N TYR A 764 -20.54 28.53 -14.85
CA TYR A 764 -21.14 27.19 -14.75
C TYR A 764 -21.11 26.69 -13.30
N ASP A 765 -22.24 26.20 -12.81
CA ASP A 765 -22.51 25.83 -11.42
C ASP A 765 -22.17 26.89 -10.34
N ASN A 766 -21.92 28.14 -10.74
CA ASN A 766 -21.38 29.23 -9.88
C ASN A 766 -20.05 28.86 -9.20
N ALA A 767 -19.28 27.96 -9.81
CA ALA A 767 -18.09 27.35 -9.22
C ALA A 767 -16.80 28.17 -9.37
N TYR A 768 -16.81 29.25 -10.17
CA TYR A 768 -15.61 30.01 -10.52
C TYR A 768 -15.75 31.50 -10.15
N ALA A 769 -14.61 32.20 -10.03
CA ALA A 769 -14.56 33.65 -9.89
C ALA A 769 -13.62 34.25 -10.93
N GLY A 770 -13.94 35.43 -11.46
CA GLY A 770 -13.15 36.06 -12.53
C GLY A 770 -13.58 37.44 -12.97
#